data_AF-A0A6G1GST5-F1
#
_entry.id   AF-A0A6G1GST5-F1
#
_cell.length_a   1.000
_cell.length_b   1.000
_cell.length_c   1.000
_cell.angle_alpha   90.00
_cell.angle_beta   90.00
_cell.angle_gamma   90.00
#
_symmetry.space_group_name_H-M   'P 1'
#
loop_
_entity.id
_entity.type
_entity.pdbx_description
1 polymer ?
#
loop_
_entity_poly.entity_id
_entity_poly.type
_entity_poly.pdbx_seq_one_letter_code
_entity_poly.pdbx_strand_id
1 'polypeptide(L)'
;MPTPLTSGRSFKFPSLEPPCNFVPTPIDTNIVPVHAAQHRQNLAQHNRHDTESTVELDDLTLLDPKPVDDEDEHLLDETTPTLPKTHKYLPSSSVQELLDDSDSSQMSRKSKSRSPNPKPSSEAGRAANGHTTGAMPSLVEHRRKHASLDSPTSATATAHLMNQSSFTLDDAVPELSEDSQGKSKGFTELPEKDRRNFLLLVLLYFLQGVPMGLAGGAVPFLLKSHVSYAQMGVFSLASYPYSLKLLWSPIVDAVWSPKLGRRKSWILPIQTLSGFGMLWLGGQAEGMMEAAGAGGGEGIWGFTAWWFMLVFMCATQDIAVDGWALTLLSPENLSYASTAQTVGLTAGQFLSSTVFLALSSKDFANRWFRTQPGETGLVTLGGALITAGWIYLVVTVGLALMKKEDATRDNEGVWEVYKVMGGILQLKNIQTIIIVHLIAKIGFQANDAVTNLKLLDKGFSQEDLALTVLIDFPFEISLGYYVGKWSSTYGAMNLWCWAFVGRLLAAAFAQVVVMGFPAGGTTTGYLIVVIIEHVFSTFMSTVMFVAISAFHAKIADPTIGGTYMTLLATVSNLGGTFPRFFVLKFVDMFTVATCTPPNTTPAVDTLKGPLITAAFSCVAEAEKKRCLEGGGSCKINTDGYYIVNVLCIIIGVVTFWGYIKPAVLRVQSLPMRAWRIAG
;
A
#
# COMPACT_ATOMS: atom_id res chain seq x y z
N MET A 1 -12.97 71.51 7.36
CA MET A 1 -14.00 71.02 6.41
C MET A 1 -13.39 71.02 5.01
N PRO A 2 -13.81 70.13 4.09
CA PRO A 2 -14.81 69.07 4.23
C PRO A 2 -14.23 67.63 4.16
N THR A 3 -15.15 66.67 4.26
CA THR A 3 -15.02 65.21 4.45
C THR A 3 -14.75 64.41 3.16
N PRO A 4 -14.56 63.08 3.24
CA PRO A 4 -15.72 62.22 2.97
C PRO A 4 -15.95 61.00 3.91
N LEU A 5 -17.21 60.88 4.31
CA LEU A 5 -18.06 59.67 4.42
C LEU A 5 -17.60 58.38 5.15
N THR A 6 -18.33 58.09 6.22
CA THR A 6 -18.45 56.81 6.94
C THR A 6 -19.50 55.86 6.32
N SER A 7 -19.27 54.54 6.33
CA SER A 7 -20.25 53.50 6.73
C SER A 7 -19.67 52.08 6.59
N GLY A 8 -19.76 51.25 7.64
CA GLY A 8 -19.32 49.84 7.61
C GLY A 8 -19.42 49.19 8.99
N ARG A 9 -20.48 48.40 9.23
CA ARG A 9 -20.87 47.90 10.56
C ARG A 9 -19.88 46.89 11.15
N SER A 10 -19.51 47.07 12.41
CA SER A 10 -18.86 46.05 13.24
C SER A 10 -19.90 45.03 13.73
N PHE A 11 -19.72 43.74 13.42
CA PHE A 11 -20.47 42.65 14.05
C PHE A 11 -19.72 42.15 15.29
N LYS A 12 -20.34 42.29 16.47
CA LYS A 12 -19.94 41.54 17.68
C LYS A 12 -20.77 40.26 17.73
N PHE A 13 -20.12 39.11 17.87
CA PHE A 13 -20.77 37.88 18.33
C PHE A 13 -20.38 37.62 19.80
N PRO A 14 -21.24 36.93 20.59
CA PRO A 14 -21.13 36.90 22.04
C PRO A 14 -20.11 35.88 22.54
N SER A 15 -19.58 36.16 23.72
CA SER A 15 -18.75 35.26 24.52
C SER A 15 -19.53 34.01 24.96
N LEU A 16 -18.97 32.83 24.72
CA LEU A 16 -19.42 31.56 25.28
C LEU A 16 -18.84 31.35 26.69
N GLU A 17 -19.70 30.96 27.62
CA GLU A 17 -19.33 30.59 28.99
C GLU A 17 -18.61 29.22 29.05
N PRO A 18 -17.79 28.97 30.08
CA PRO A 18 -17.03 27.72 30.21
C PRO A 18 -17.91 26.54 30.68
N PRO A 19 -17.58 25.29 30.30
CA PRO A 19 -18.27 24.10 30.79
C PRO A 19 -17.94 23.82 32.26
N CYS A 20 -18.92 23.26 32.97
CA CYS A 20 -18.92 23.09 34.43
C CYS A 20 -17.80 22.18 34.98
N ASN A 21 -17.33 22.51 36.19
CA ASN A 21 -16.49 21.65 37.02
C ASN A 21 -17.21 20.35 37.38
N PHE A 22 -16.60 19.20 37.07
CA PHE A 22 -16.96 17.92 37.70
C PHE A 22 -16.10 17.71 38.95
N VAL A 23 -16.74 17.71 40.12
CA VAL A 23 -16.13 17.31 41.40
C VAL A 23 -16.49 15.85 41.67
N PRO A 24 -15.51 14.94 41.84
CA PRO A 24 -15.79 13.60 42.33
C PRO A 24 -15.81 13.58 43.86
N THR A 25 -16.97 13.27 44.45
CA THR A 25 -17.05 12.85 45.86
C THR A 25 -16.75 11.37 46.00
N PRO A 26 -16.11 10.92 47.10
CA PRO A 26 -15.79 9.52 47.33
C PRO A 26 -17.03 8.72 47.75
N ILE A 27 -17.08 7.44 47.40
CA ILE A 27 -18.03 6.48 47.97
C ILE A 27 -17.25 5.44 48.76
N ASP A 28 -17.60 5.34 50.04
CA ASP A 28 -16.99 4.43 51.00
C ASP A 28 -17.51 2.99 50.90
N THR A 29 -16.78 2.10 51.58
CA THR A 29 -16.95 0.65 51.56
C THR A 29 -18.22 0.10 52.22
N ASN A 30 -18.63 -1.10 51.78
CA ASN A 30 -19.36 -2.16 52.50
C ASN A 30 -20.78 -1.88 53.06
N ILE A 31 -21.72 -2.77 52.75
CA ILE A 31 -22.57 -3.54 53.71
C ILE A 31 -23.48 -4.53 52.96
N VAL A 32 -23.68 -5.72 53.54
CA VAL A 32 -24.58 -6.80 53.07
C VAL A 32 -25.74 -6.95 54.06
N PRO A 33 -26.99 -7.12 53.60
CA PRO A 33 -27.80 -8.30 53.96
C PRO A 33 -28.61 -8.85 52.76
N VAL A 34 -28.54 -10.15 52.45
CA VAL A 34 -29.40 -11.23 52.99
C VAL A 34 -30.91 -11.00 52.82
N HIS A 35 -31.51 -11.71 51.87
CA HIS A 35 -32.78 -12.42 52.07
C HIS A 35 -32.90 -13.61 51.11
N ALA A 36 -33.48 -14.72 51.57
CA ALA A 36 -33.54 -15.99 50.85
C ALA A 36 -34.96 -16.34 50.38
N ALA A 37 -35.08 -17.05 49.25
CA ALA A 37 -36.14 -18.05 49.01
C ALA A 37 -35.84 -18.98 47.82
N GLN A 38 -35.59 -20.25 48.13
CA GLN A 38 -36.13 -21.45 47.46
C GLN A 38 -36.32 -21.47 45.92
N HIS A 39 -35.53 -22.32 45.25
CA HIS A 39 -36.10 -23.55 44.69
C HIS A 39 -35.10 -24.72 44.71
N ARG A 40 -35.62 -25.94 44.78
CA ARG A 40 -34.91 -27.19 45.11
C ARG A 40 -34.93 -28.16 43.93
N GLN A 41 -33.95 -29.09 43.93
CA GLN A 41 -33.83 -30.38 43.20
C GLN A 41 -32.88 -30.36 41.98
N ASN A 42 -31.89 -31.26 41.81
CA ASN A 42 -31.42 -32.40 42.63
C ASN A 42 -29.88 -32.61 42.52
N LEU A 43 -29.26 -33.02 43.65
CA LEU A 43 -28.00 -33.79 43.73
C LEU A 43 -28.32 -35.30 43.60
N ALA A 44 -27.43 -36.30 43.46
CA ALA A 44 -25.97 -36.50 43.39
C ALA A 44 -25.72 -37.77 42.49
N GLN A 45 -24.56 -38.40 42.26
CA GLN A 45 -23.31 -38.69 43.00
C GLN A 45 -22.16 -38.87 41.97
N HIS A 46 -20.88 -38.47 42.18
CA HIS A 46 -19.86 -39.05 43.09
C HIS A 46 -19.69 -40.58 42.89
N ASN A 47 -18.52 -41.16 42.58
CA ASN A 47 -17.11 -40.90 42.97
C ASN A 47 -16.16 -41.57 41.90
N ARG A 48 -14.82 -41.51 41.90
CA ARG A 48 -13.72 -40.62 42.41
C ARG A 48 -12.37 -41.31 42.04
N HIS A 49 -11.25 -40.57 42.16
CA HIS A 49 -9.83 -41.01 42.02
C HIS A 49 -9.33 -41.14 40.56
N ASP A 50 -8.32 -40.37 40.11
CA ASP A 50 -6.88 -40.24 40.51
C ASP A 50 -6.04 -41.39 39.87
N THR A 51 -4.83 -41.22 39.28
CA THR A 51 -3.84 -40.11 39.32
C THR A 51 -2.82 -40.21 38.16
N GLU A 52 -2.25 -39.06 37.74
CA GLU A 52 -0.82 -38.81 37.34
C GLU A 52 -0.07 -39.50 36.17
N SER A 53 1.02 -38.80 35.78
CA SER A 53 2.16 -39.12 34.86
C SER A 53 1.89 -39.07 33.34
N THR A 54 2.61 -38.39 32.41
CA THR A 54 3.85 -37.55 32.26
C THR A 54 4.88 -38.20 31.31
N VAL A 55 5.33 -37.44 30.28
CA VAL A 55 6.67 -37.54 29.60
C VAL A 55 6.84 -38.81 28.70
N GLU A 56 7.60 -38.93 27.59
CA GLU A 56 8.58 -38.14 26.76
C GLU A 56 8.32 -38.52 25.26
N LEU A 57 8.45 -37.65 24.24
CA LEU A 57 9.59 -37.37 23.32
C LEU A 57 10.28 -38.53 22.54
N ASP A 58 10.50 -38.26 21.23
CA ASP A 58 11.45 -38.83 20.22
C ASP A 58 11.33 -40.34 19.81
N ASP A 59 11.55 -40.81 18.57
CA ASP A 59 12.43 -40.36 17.47
C ASP A 59 12.21 -41.11 16.11
N LEU A 60 12.66 -40.50 15.01
CA LEU A 60 13.25 -41.04 13.74
C LEU A 60 12.52 -41.90 12.63
N THR A 61 12.73 -41.42 11.38
CA THR A 61 12.93 -42.11 10.08
C THR A 61 11.77 -42.86 9.39
N LEU A 62 11.28 -42.41 8.21
CA LEU A 62 11.85 -42.55 6.84
C LEU A 62 11.88 -43.98 6.27
N LEU A 63 10.97 -44.29 5.34
CA LEU A 63 11.28 -44.59 3.92
C LEU A 63 10.02 -44.88 3.07
N ASP A 64 10.10 -44.57 1.78
CA ASP A 64 9.01 -44.63 0.78
C ASP A 64 8.88 -46.03 0.09
N PRO A 65 7.81 -46.29 -0.70
CA PRO A 65 7.33 -47.64 -1.00
C PRO A 65 7.69 -48.19 -2.40
N LYS A 66 7.37 -49.47 -2.64
CA LYS A 66 6.91 -50.14 -3.90
C LYS A 66 6.97 -51.68 -3.76
N PRO A 67 6.47 -52.49 -4.72
CA PRO A 67 5.14 -52.51 -5.38
C PRO A 67 4.56 -53.97 -5.38
N VAL A 68 3.70 -54.33 -6.36
CA VAL A 68 3.52 -55.66 -7.03
C VAL A 68 2.07 -56.19 -7.08
N ASP A 69 1.55 -56.11 -8.31
CA ASP A 69 0.78 -57.06 -9.15
C ASP A 69 -0.68 -57.52 -8.89
N ASP A 70 -1.36 -57.66 -10.03
CA ASP A 70 -2.68 -58.25 -10.31
C ASP A 70 -2.68 -59.79 -10.20
N GLU A 71 -3.86 -60.40 -9.96
CA GLU A 71 -4.26 -61.69 -10.57
C GLU A 71 -5.79 -61.75 -10.76
N ASP A 72 -6.22 -62.71 -11.60
CA ASP A 72 -7.43 -62.70 -12.42
C ASP A 72 -8.57 -63.66 -11.94
N GLU A 73 -9.61 -63.76 -12.77
CA GLU A 73 -10.58 -64.89 -12.95
C GLU A 73 -11.91 -65.02 -12.13
N HIS A 74 -13.00 -64.82 -12.90
CA HIS A 74 -14.22 -65.66 -13.05
C HIS A 74 -15.17 -66.04 -11.88
N LEU A 75 -16.46 -65.69 -12.04
CA LEU A 75 -17.52 -66.66 -12.45
C LEU A 75 -18.90 -66.03 -12.79
N LEU A 76 -19.68 -66.79 -13.57
CA LEU A 76 -21.00 -66.59 -14.23
C LEU A 76 -22.16 -66.13 -13.31
N ASP A 77 -23.27 -65.53 -13.76
CA ASP A 77 -24.36 -66.21 -14.52
C ASP A 77 -25.39 -65.27 -15.25
N GLU A 78 -26.31 -65.86 -16.02
CA GLU A 78 -27.21 -65.23 -17.02
C GLU A 78 -28.43 -64.43 -16.50
N THR A 79 -28.91 -63.45 -17.28
CA THR A 79 -30.21 -63.52 -18.02
C THR A 79 -30.57 -62.20 -18.73
N THR A 80 -31.27 -62.28 -19.87
CA THR A 80 -31.88 -61.15 -20.63
C THR A 80 -33.35 -61.46 -20.91
N PRO A 81 -34.24 -60.46 -21.14
CA PRO A 81 -34.63 -60.21 -22.54
C PRO A 81 -34.97 -58.74 -22.92
N THR A 82 -35.08 -58.58 -24.24
CA THR A 82 -35.18 -57.41 -25.12
C THR A 82 -36.47 -56.56 -25.16
N LEU A 83 -36.32 -55.23 -25.35
CA LEU A 83 -37.12 -54.28 -26.20
C LEU A 83 -38.66 -54.11 -25.98
N PRO A 84 -39.36 -53.04 -26.49
CA PRO A 84 -39.08 -52.26 -27.72
C PRO A 84 -39.30 -50.71 -27.70
N LYS A 85 -39.01 -50.07 -28.84
CA LYS A 85 -39.32 -48.66 -29.21
C LYS A 85 -40.65 -48.57 -29.98
N THR A 86 -41.45 -47.49 -29.82
CA THR A 86 -42.18 -46.83 -30.94
C THR A 86 -42.80 -45.45 -30.61
N HIS A 87 -42.85 -44.60 -31.65
CA HIS A 87 -43.37 -43.22 -31.84
C HIS A 87 -44.71 -42.76 -31.21
N LYS A 88 -44.87 -41.42 -31.09
CA LYS A 88 -45.96 -40.65 -31.77
C LYS A 88 -45.66 -39.13 -31.90
N TYR A 89 -46.50 -38.42 -32.65
CA TYR A 89 -46.26 -37.09 -33.30
C TYR A 89 -47.57 -36.25 -33.32
N LEU A 90 -47.50 -34.96 -33.72
CA LEU A 90 -48.59 -34.03 -34.18
C LEU A 90 -49.46 -33.31 -33.10
N PRO A 91 -50.16 -32.18 -33.43
CA PRO A 91 -49.90 -31.13 -34.45
C PRO A 91 -50.24 -29.65 -34.07
N SER A 92 -49.81 -28.70 -34.93
CA SER A 92 -50.44 -27.40 -35.37
C SER A 92 -51.11 -26.44 -34.36
N SER A 93 -50.92 -25.11 -34.47
CA SER A 93 -51.64 -24.30 -35.47
C SER A 93 -50.95 -22.99 -35.91
N SER A 94 -51.53 -22.36 -36.94
CA SER A 94 -50.99 -21.27 -37.77
C SER A 94 -51.81 -19.97 -37.68
N VAL A 95 -51.19 -18.80 -37.93
CA VAL A 95 -51.91 -17.57 -38.32
C VAL A 95 -51.16 -16.82 -39.44
N GLN A 96 -51.96 -16.37 -40.41
CA GLN A 96 -51.67 -15.56 -41.60
C GLN A 96 -52.84 -14.55 -41.70
N GLU A 97 -52.75 -13.33 -42.21
CA GLU A 97 -51.82 -12.68 -43.17
C GLU A 97 -51.82 -11.15 -42.94
N LEU A 98 -51.00 -10.35 -43.65
CA LEU A 98 -51.44 -9.20 -44.49
C LEU A 98 -50.31 -8.22 -44.89
N LEU A 99 -50.58 -7.52 -46.00
CA LEU A 99 -49.74 -6.59 -46.76
C LEU A 99 -49.96 -5.14 -46.29
N ASP A 100 -49.02 -4.21 -46.56
CA ASP A 100 -49.25 -3.17 -47.59
C ASP A 100 -48.00 -2.33 -47.95
N ASP A 101 -48.07 -1.67 -49.10
CA ASP A 101 -47.03 -0.82 -49.71
C ASP A 101 -46.81 0.54 -49.01
N SER A 102 -45.60 1.12 -49.11
CA SER A 102 -45.43 2.53 -49.54
C SER A 102 -43.98 2.92 -49.90
N ASP A 103 -43.86 3.26 -51.19
CA ASP A 103 -42.76 3.89 -51.92
C ASP A 103 -42.18 5.19 -51.29
N SER A 104 -40.87 5.47 -51.46
CA SER A 104 -40.38 6.72 -52.11
C SER A 104 -38.87 6.99 -52.07
N SER A 105 -38.32 7.33 -53.25
CA SER A 105 -37.10 8.14 -53.56
C SER A 105 -35.74 7.81 -52.89
N GLN A 106 -34.70 7.37 -53.64
CA GLN A 106 -33.80 8.16 -54.54
C GLN A 106 -32.87 9.14 -53.79
N MET A 107 -31.55 9.28 -54.03
CA MET A 107 -30.65 8.99 -55.18
C MET A 107 -29.28 8.45 -54.66
N SER A 108 -28.60 7.48 -55.30
CA SER A 108 -27.68 7.62 -56.46
C SER A 108 -26.52 8.63 -56.25
N ARG A 109 -25.22 8.33 -56.45
CA ARG A 109 -24.61 7.54 -57.56
C ARG A 109 -23.09 7.24 -57.34
N LYS A 110 -22.64 6.04 -57.77
CA LYS A 110 -21.35 5.68 -58.44
C LYS A 110 -20.00 5.97 -57.71
N SER A 111 -18.89 5.23 -57.92
CA SER A 111 -18.50 4.29 -59.00
C SER A 111 -17.42 3.25 -58.59
N LYS A 112 -17.37 2.10 -59.30
CA LYS A 112 -16.21 1.33 -59.87
C LYS A 112 -14.87 1.25 -59.08
N SER A 113 -14.07 0.17 -59.08
CA SER A 113 -13.88 -0.98 -60.01
C SER A 113 -13.08 -2.09 -59.28
N ARG A 114 -13.40 -3.40 -59.41
CA ARG A 114 -12.96 -4.37 -60.44
C ARG A 114 -11.74 -5.24 -60.02
N SER A 115 -11.99 -6.53 -59.80
CA SER A 115 -10.97 -7.61 -59.69
C SER A 115 -10.38 -7.95 -61.07
N PRO A 116 -9.16 -8.53 -61.13
CA PRO A 116 -9.10 -9.87 -61.73
C PRO A 116 -8.10 -10.84 -61.05
N ASN A 117 -8.43 -12.13 -61.17
CA ASN A 117 -7.51 -13.25 -60.99
C ASN A 117 -7.09 -13.76 -62.39
N PRO A 118 -5.87 -14.32 -62.58
CA PRO A 118 -5.82 -15.65 -63.21
C PRO A 118 -4.74 -16.59 -62.61
N LYS A 119 -4.67 -17.80 -63.20
CA LYS A 119 -4.11 -19.05 -62.65
C LYS A 119 -2.74 -19.44 -63.29
N PRO A 120 -2.14 -20.64 -63.07
CA PRO A 120 -0.70 -20.79 -62.82
C PRO A 120 0.12 -21.41 -63.99
N SER A 121 1.43 -21.56 -63.78
CA SER A 121 2.33 -22.38 -64.61
C SER A 121 3.39 -23.12 -63.78
N SER A 122 4.06 -24.11 -64.41
CA SER A 122 4.83 -25.21 -63.81
C SER A 122 6.34 -25.16 -64.11
N GLU A 123 7.08 -26.14 -63.56
CA GLU A 123 8.44 -26.66 -63.88
C GLU A 123 9.51 -26.45 -62.78
N ALA A 124 10.59 -27.24 -62.66
CA ALA A 124 10.86 -28.68 -62.89
C ALA A 124 12.30 -29.00 -62.41
N GLY A 125 12.58 -30.24 -61.96
CA GLY A 125 13.94 -30.75 -61.62
C GLY A 125 14.02 -31.38 -60.22
N ARG A 126 14.05 -32.72 -60.06
CA ARG A 126 15.22 -33.65 -60.19
C ARG A 126 16.40 -33.32 -59.25
N ALA A 127 16.96 -34.25 -58.47
CA ALA A 127 16.65 -35.65 -58.15
C ALA A 127 17.55 -36.13 -56.98
N ALA A 128 17.17 -37.19 -56.23
CA ALA A 128 18.04 -38.26 -55.69
C ALA A 128 17.45 -39.02 -54.47
N ASN A 129 16.91 -40.21 -54.77
CA ASN A 129 16.68 -41.44 -53.98
C ASN A 129 17.08 -41.55 -52.48
N GLY A 130 16.17 -42.16 -51.71
CA GLY A 130 16.44 -42.86 -50.45
C GLY A 130 15.18 -43.58 -49.94
N HIS A 131 15.04 -44.89 -50.20
CA HIS A 131 13.90 -45.70 -49.73
C HIS A 131 14.18 -46.40 -48.39
N THR A 132 13.26 -46.26 -47.43
CA THR A 132 12.81 -47.38 -46.56
C THR A 132 11.36 -47.12 -46.09
N THR A 133 10.59 -48.19 -45.91
CA THR A 133 9.13 -48.18 -45.71
C THR A 133 8.72 -48.39 -44.25
N GLY A 134 7.70 -47.66 -43.78
CA GLY A 134 6.99 -47.90 -42.51
C GLY A 134 5.81 -46.93 -42.39
N ALA A 135 4.62 -47.41 -42.05
CA ALA A 135 3.37 -46.66 -42.28
C ALA A 135 2.73 -46.11 -40.98
N MET A 136 2.49 -44.78 -40.98
CA MET A 136 1.32 -44.05 -40.40
C MET A 136 1.08 -44.10 -38.86
N PRO A 137 0.41 -43.08 -38.28
CA PRO A 137 0.30 -41.66 -38.67
C PRO A 137 0.45 -40.68 -37.48
N SER A 138 0.29 -39.38 -37.79
CA SER A 138 -0.29 -38.31 -36.95
C SER A 138 0.64 -37.15 -36.53
N LEU A 139 0.42 -36.01 -37.20
CA LEU A 139 0.35 -34.64 -36.64
C LEU A 139 1.37 -34.25 -35.55
N VAL A 140 2.41 -33.49 -35.93
CA VAL A 140 2.49 -32.01 -35.75
C VAL A 140 3.86 -31.55 -36.24
N GLU A 141 3.93 -30.89 -37.41
CA GLU A 141 4.98 -29.90 -37.67
C GLU A 141 4.60 -28.94 -38.82
N HIS A 142 4.36 -27.66 -38.49
CA HIS A 142 4.38 -26.46 -39.34
C HIS A 142 3.64 -25.34 -38.57
N ARG A 143 3.96 -24.04 -38.69
CA ARG A 143 5.06 -23.32 -39.37
C ARG A 143 5.05 -21.88 -38.86
N ARG A 144 6.17 -21.34 -38.38
CA ARG A 144 6.31 -19.88 -38.19
C ARG A 144 6.30 -19.18 -39.55
N LYS A 145 5.25 -18.43 -39.88
CA LYS A 145 5.32 -17.28 -40.80
C LYS A 145 4.07 -16.41 -40.69
N HIS A 146 4.28 -15.12 -40.42
CA HIS A 146 3.29 -14.02 -40.44
C HIS A 146 1.99 -14.26 -39.64
N ALA A 147 1.94 -13.72 -38.41
CA ALA A 147 0.68 -13.33 -37.82
C ALA A 147 0.12 -12.14 -38.62
N SER A 148 -0.88 -12.39 -39.45
CA SER A 148 -1.72 -11.36 -40.07
C SER A 148 -2.59 -10.68 -39.02
N LEU A 149 -3.15 -9.51 -39.36
CA LEU A 149 -4.16 -8.84 -38.53
C LEU A 149 -5.40 -9.73 -38.38
N ASP A 150 -5.47 -10.44 -37.26
CA ASP A 150 -6.67 -10.89 -36.52
C ASP A 150 -6.20 -11.77 -35.36
N SER A 151 -5.38 -11.20 -34.47
CA SER A 151 -5.14 -11.85 -33.18
C SER A 151 -6.43 -11.72 -32.38
N PRO A 152 -7.04 -12.82 -31.91
CA PRO A 152 -8.16 -12.72 -30.98
C PRO A 152 -7.74 -11.86 -29.79
N THR A 153 -8.66 -11.02 -29.30
CA THR A 153 -8.44 -10.32 -28.05
C THR A 153 -8.23 -11.35 -26.93
N SER A 154 -7.54 -10.96 -25.85
CA SER A 154 -7.39 -11.82 -24.67
C SER A 154 -8.73 -12.36 -24.16
N ALA A 155 -9.81 -11.59 -24.32
CA ALA A 155 -11.19 -12.00 -24.06
C ALA A 155 -11.64 -13.20 -24.93
N THR A 156 -11.40 -13.21 -26.25
CA THR A 156 -11.80 -14.33 -27.12
C THR A 156 -10.97 -15.59 -26.85
N ALA A 157 -9.67 -15.44 -26.57
CA ALA A 157 -8.83 -16.57 -26.16
C ALA A 157 -9.27 -17.15 -24.80
N THR A 158 -9.62 -16.28 -23.84
CA THR A 158 -10.17 -16.68 -22.53
C THR A 158 -11.52 -17.38 -22.68
N ALA A 159 -12.42 -16.85 -23.51
CA ALA A 159 -13.72 -17.47 -23.80
C ALA A 159 -13.57 -18.86 -24.43
N HIS A 160 -12.59 -19.06 -25.32
CA HIS A 160 -12.32 -20.37 -25.90
C HIS A 160 -11.77 -21.38 -24.87
N LEU A 161 -10.97 -20.93 -23.89
CA LEU A 161 -10.49 -21.78 -22.79
C LEU A 161 -11.62 -22.12 -21.81
N MET A 162 -12.43 -21.13 -21.41
CA MET A 162 -13.57 -21.33 -20.50
C MET A 162 -14.68 -22.21 -21.08
N ASN A 163 -14.74 -22.34 -22.41
CA ASN A 163 -15.72 -23.20 -23.09
C ASN A 163 -15.20 -24.63 -23.36
N GLN A 164 -14.00 -24.98 -22.87
CA GLN A 164 -13.51 -26.37 -22.88
C GLN A 164 -14.15 -27.15 -21.73
N SER A 165 -14.70 -28.33 -22.02
CA SER A 165 -15.35 -29.21 -21.03
C SER A 165 -14.40 -29.76 -19.95
N SER A 166 -13.09 -29.63 -20.14
CA SER A 166 -12.04 -29.99 -19.17
C SER A 166 -11.53 -28.80 -18.36
N PHE A 167 -11.97 -27.57 -18.64
CA PHE A 167 -11.54 -26.38 -17.91
C PHE A 167 -12.42 -26.18 -16.68
N THR A 168 -11.86 -26.38 -15.49
CA THR A 168 -12.51 -26.07 -14.20
C THR A 168 -11.71 -25.04 -13.43
N LEU A 169 -12.41 -24.17 -12.70
CA LEU A 169 -11.84 -23.19 -11.77
C LEU A 169 -11.70 -23.73 -10.33
N ASP A 170 -12.15 -24.96 -10.10
CA ASP A 170 -12.16 -25.62 -8.80
C ASP A 170 -10.88 -26.46 -8.57
N ASP A 171 -10.14 -26.81 -9.63
CA ASP A 171 -8.81 -27.42 -9.52
C ASP A 171 -7.76 -26.39 -9.07
N ALA A 172 -6.75 -26.85 -8.35
CA ALA A 172 -5.55 -26.04 -8.12
C ALA A 172 -4.92 -25.68 -9.48
N VAL A 173 -4.42 -24.44 -9.62
CA VAL A 173 -3.57 -24.07 -10.77
C VAL A 173 -2.49 -25.15 -10.88
N PRO A 174 -2.40 -25.90 -11.99
CA PRO A 174 -1.41 -26.96 -12.11
C PRO A 174 -0.03 -26.38 -11.77
N GLU A 175 0.76 -27.11 -10.98
CA GLU A 175 2.17 -26.74 -10.85
C GLU A 175 2.74 -26.76 -12.26
N LEU A 176 2.98 -25.55 -12.79
CA LEU A 176 3.73 -25.36 -14.01
C LEU A 176 5.06 -26.07 -13.77
N SER A 177 5.25 -27.20 -14.47
CA SER A 177 6.51 -27.94 -14.49
C SER A 177 7.65 -26.95 -14.66
N GLU A 178 8.83 -27.26 -14.12
CA GLU A 178 9.96 -26.31 -14.14
C GLU A 178 10.36 -25.85 -15.57
N ASP A 179 9.95 -26.61 -16.60
CA ASP A 179 10.08 -26.26 -18.02
C ASP A 179 8.97 -25.33 -18.59
N SER A 180 7.79 -25.29 -17.96
CA SER A 180 6.63 -24.47 -18.39
C SER A 180 6.45 -23.19 -17.58
N GLN A 181 7.02 -23.08 -16.37
CA GLN A 181 7.48 -21.79 -15.88
C GLN A 181 8.64 -21.36 -16.77
N GLY A 182 8.33 -20.65 -17.87
CA GLY A 182 9.37 -20.06 -18.71
C GLY A 182 10.32 -19.24 -17.82
N LYS A 183 11.56 -19.74 -17.67
CA LYS A 183 12.60 -19.20 -16.75
C LYS A 183 12.44 -17.70 -16.64
N SER A 184 12.22 -17.18 -15.42
CA SER A 184 11.89 -15.78 -15.20
C SER A 184 12.94 -14.89 -15.89
N LYS A 185 12.60 -14.40 -17.09
CA LYS A 185 13.58 -13.81 -18.01
C LYS A 185 14.31 -12.72 -17.27
N GLY A 186 15.63 -12.79 -17.16
CA GLY A 186 16.41 -11.78 -16.46
C GLY A 186 16.19 -10.39 -17.07
N PHE A 187 16.45 -9.31 -16.34
CA PHE A 187 16.28 -7.95 -16.89
C PHE A 187 17.05 -7.73 -18.21
N THR A 188 18.20 -8.40 -18.37
CA THR A 188 19.03 -8.41 -19.59
C THR A 188 18.42 -9.21 -20.75
N GLU A 189 17.53 -10.15 -20.48
CA GLU A 189 16.86 -11.04 -21.44
C GLU A 189 15.52 -10.46 -21.94
N LEU A 190 15.03 -9.39 -21.31
CA LEU A 190 13.88 -8.63 -21.78
C LEU A 190 14.16 -7.95 -23.15
N PRO A 191 13.17 -7.88 -24.06
CA PRO A 191 13.29 -7.10 -25.30
C PRO A 191 13.69 -5.64 -25.04
N GLU A 192 14.49 -5.04 -25.91
CA GLU A 192 15.01 -3.66 -25.70
C GLU A 192 13.88 -2.63 -25.49
N LYS A 193 12.76 -2.77 -26.20
CA LYS A 193 11.54 -1.97 -26.02
C LYS A 193 11.03 -2.07 -24.58
N ASP A 194 10.91 -3.27 -24.05
CA ASP A 194 10.38 -3.53 -22.71
C ASP A 194 11.36 -3.10 -21.62
N ARG A 195 12.67 -3.27 -21.83
CA ARG A 195 13.71 -2.68 -20.95
C ARG A 195 13.61 -1.17 -20.87
N ARG A 196 13.45 -0.48 -21.99
CA ARG A 196 13.29 0.99 -22.04
C ARG A 196 11.99 1.44 -21.40
N ASN A 197 10.91 0.68 -21.58
CA ASN A 197 9.61 0.94 -20.95
C ASN A 197 9.65 0.68 -19.44
N PHE A 198 10.31 -0.39 -18.99
CA PHE A 198 10.57 -0.68 -17.58
C PHE A 198 11.35 0.45 -16.91
N LEU A 199 12.45 0.90 -17.51
CA LEU A 199 13.24 2.03 -16.98
C LEU A 199 12.44 3.34 -16.94
N LEU A 200 11.52 3.56 -17.90
CA LEU A 200 10.59 4.68 -17.84
C LEU A 200 9.60 4.56 -16.68
N LEU A 201 9.04 3.37 -16.43
CA LEU A 201 8.16 3.12 -15.29
C LEU A 201 8.92 3.35 -13.96
N VAL A 202 10.11 2.77 -13.81
CA VAL A 202 10.98 2.99 -12.64
C VAL A 202 11.24 4.48 -12.41
N LEU A 203 11.53 5.26 -13.46
CA LEU A 203 11.72 6.71 -13.34
C LEU A 203 10.43 7.43 -12.89
N LEU A 204 9.26 7.06 -13.43
CA LEU A 204 8.00 7.69 -13.05
C LEU A 204 7.58 7.34 -11.62
N TYR A 205 7.83 6.11 -11.16
CA TYR A 205 7.61 5.71 -9.75
C TYR A 205 8.65 6.31 -8.80
N PHE A 206 9.90 6.47 -9.25
CA PHE A 206 10.94 7.18 -8.51
C PHE A 206 10.55 8.64 -8.24
N LEU A 207 10.00 9.33 -9.24
CA LEU A 207 9.47 10.68 -9.04
C LEU A 207 8.36 10.68 -7.98
N GLN A 208 7.38 9.80 -8.07
CA GLN A 208 6.31 9.65 -7.06
C GLN A 208 6.87 9.38 -5.65
N GLY A 209 7.96 8.62 -5.55
CA GLY A 209 8.65 8.36 -4.29
C GLY A 209 9.19 9.62 -3.64
N VAL A 210 9.57 10.64 -4.40
CA VAL A 210 10.18 11.86 -3.86
C VAL A 210 9.22 12.67 -2.96
N PRO A 211 8.02 13.13 -3.39
CA PRO A 211 7.06 13.77 -2.50
C PRO A 211 6.61 12.86 -1.34
N MET A 212 6.44 11.55 -1.60
CA MET A 212 5.99 10.60 -0.59
C MET A 212 7.03 10.39 0.53
N GLY A 213 8.32 10.29 0.22
CA GLY A 213 9.39 10.15 1.21
C GLY A 213 9.62 11.44 2.02
N LEU A 214 9.47 12.61 1.40
CA LEU A 214 9.48 13.88 2.11
C LEU A 214 8.29 13.96 3.08
N ALA A 215 7.07 13.77 2.59
CA ALA A 215 5.86 13.88 3.41
C ALA A 215 5.76 12.81 4.52
N GLY A 216 6.20 11.58 4.24
CA GLY A 216 6.12 10.46 5.19
C GLY A 216 7.28 10.39 6.19
N GLY A 217 8.49 10.79 5.78
CA GLY A 217 9.73 10.61 6.55
C GLY A 217 10.38 11.91 6.99
N ALA A 218 10.90 12.70 6.04
CA ALA A 218 11.76 13.84 6.37
C ALA A 218 11.02 15.04 6.97
N VAL A 219 9.84 15.38 6.46
CA VAL A 219 9.10 16.56 6.91
C VAL A 219 8.56 16.41 8.33
N PRO A 220 7.98 15.26 8.76
CA PRO A 220 7.62 15.05 10.17
C PRO A 220 8.83 15.16 11.12
N PHE A 221 9.99 14.68 10.69
CA PHE A 221 11.24 14.79 11.44
C PHE A 221 11.69 16.25 11.59
N LEU A 222 11.74 17.01 10.48
CA LEU A 222 12.11 18.43 10.49
C LEU A 222 11.08 19.30 11.24
N LEU A 223 9.80 18.93 11.21
CA LEU A 223 8.74 19.56 11.99
C LEU A 223 8.88 19.31 13.51
N LYS A 224 9.58 18.26 13.96
CA LYS A 224 9.61 17.85 15.37
C LYS A 224 10.19 18.90 16.33
N SER A 225 11.04 19.79 15.84
CA SER A 225 11.59 20.95 16.56
C SER A 225 10.68 22.19 16.54
N HIS A 226 9.55 22.14 15.83
CA HIS A 226 8.61 23.25 15.66
C HIS A 226 7.23 22.96 16.27
N VAL A 227 6.77 21.70 16.24
CA VAL A 227 5.39 21.32 16.58
C VAL A 227 5.29 20.09 17.49
N SER A 228 4.15 19.95 18.18
CA SER A 228 3.84 18.82 19.08
C SER A 228 3.39 17.55 18.33
N TYR A 229 3.22 16.42 19.03
CA TYR A 229 2.78 15.18 18.37
C TYR A 229 1.37 15.31 17.77
N ALA A 230 0.42 15.97 18.44
CA ALA A 230 -0.92 16.22 17.90
C ALA A 230 -0.89 17.06 16.62
N GLN A 231 0.02 18.03 16.51
CA GLN A 231 0.23 18.86 15.31
C GLN A 231 0.90 18.06 14.18
N MET A 232 1.88 17.19 14.48
CA MET A 232 2.37 16.20 13.50
C MET A 232 1.27 15.19 13.11
N GLY A 233 0.32 14.92 14.01
CA GLY A 233 -0.93 14.22 13.73
C GLY A 233 -1.71 14.91 12.61
N VAL A 234 -1.98 16.22 12.73
CA VAL A 234 -2.60 17.02 11.65
C VAL A 234 -1.80 16.90 10.36
N PHE A 235 -0.46 17.03 10.41
CA PHE A 235 0.38 16.89 9.22
C PHE A 235 0.24 15.51 8.55
N SER A 236 0.06 14.43 9.31
CA SER A 236 -0.13 13.08 8.74
C SER A 236 -1.38 12.95 7.84
N LEU A 237 -2.36 13.87 7.96
CA LEU A 237 -3.49 13.96 7.05
C LEU A 237 -3.07 14.26 5.60
N ALA A 238 -1.90 14.88 5.38
CA ALA A 238 -1.36 15.10 4.04
C ALA A 238 -1.13 13.79 3.26
N SER A 239 -0.93 12.66 3.94
CA SER A 239 -0.77 11.33 3.30
C SER A 239 -2.09 10.66 2.89
N TYR A 240 -3.24 11.18 3.33
CA TYR A 240 -4.54 10.52 3.11
C TYR A 240 -4.93 10.36 1.64
N PRO A 241 -4.64 11.29 0.70
CA PRO A 241 -4.99 11.10 -0.70
C PRO A 241 -4.45 9.79 -1.29
N TYR A 242 -3.21 9.41 -0.96
CA TYR A 242 -2.62 8.16 -1.43
C TYR A 242 -3.36 6.92 -0.92
N SER A 243 -4.01 7.02 0.25
CA SER A 243 -4.88 6.01 0.86
C SER A 243 -6.36 6.15 0.50
N LEU A 244 -6.72 7.10 -0.37
CA LEU A 244 -8.08 7.36 -0.83
C LEU A 244 -8.18 7.35 -2.37
N LYS A 245 -7.09 7.06 -3.09
CA LYS A 245 -6.98 7.11 -4.55
C LYS A 245 -8.06 6.31 -5.30
N LEU A 246 -8.58 5.23 -4.68
CA LEU A 246 -9.72 4.45 -5.18
C LEU A 246 -10.97 5.31 -5.46
N LEU A 247 -11.16 6.42 -4.73
CA LEU A 247 -12.35 7.27 -4.85
C LEU A 247 -12.41 8.01 -6.19
N TRP A 248 -11.28 8.30 -6.82
CA TRP A 248 -11.22 9.02 -8.12
C TRP A 248 -10.48 8.26 -9.22
N SER A 249 -9.90 7.09 -8.95
CA SER A 249 -9.28 6.27 -10.00
C SER A 249 -10.20 5.97 -11.20
N PRO A 250 -11.53 5.74 -11.06
CA PRO A 250 -12.42 5.57 -12.21
C PRO A 250 -12.52 6.82 -13.09
N ILE A 251 -12.35 8.02 -12.52
CA ILE A 251 -12.36 9.29 -13.25
C ILE A 251 -11.07 9.44 -14.07
N VAL A 252 -9.92 9.09 -13.47
CA VAL A 252 -8.61 9.07 -14.15
C VAL A 252 -8.60 8.09 -15.32
N ASP A 253 -9.28 6.95 -15.15
CA ASP A 253 -9.38 5.94 -16.21
C ASP A 253 -10.30 6.34 -17.37
N ALA A 254 -11.45 6.96 -17.10
CA ALA A 254 -12.47 7.24 -18.11
C ALA A 254 -12.40 8.64 -18.75
N VAL A 255 -11.85 9.66 -18.05
CA VAL A 255 -11.77 11.03 -18.56
C VAL A 255 -10.38 11.32 -19.12
N TRP A 256 -10.23 11.36 -20.44
CA TRP A 256 -8.94 11.59 -21.09
C TRP A 256 -9.09 12.16 -22.52
N SER A 257 -8.00 12.59 -23.15
CA SER A 257 -8.01 13.21 -24.49
C SER A 257 -7.49 12.26 -25.60
N PRO A 258 -8.30 11.95 -26.62
CA PRO A 258 -7.89 11.17 -27.80
C PRO A 258 -6.64 11.66 -28.53
N LYS A 259 -6.26 12.93 -28.36
CA LYS A 259 -5.08 13.53 -29.01
C LYS A 259 -3.78 13.30 -28.24
N LEU A 260 -3.84 13.14 -26.93
CA LEU A 260 -2.67 12.96 -26.06
C LEU A 260 -2.43 11.49 -25.71
N GLY A 261 -3.49 10.66 -25.70
CA GLY A 261 -3.49 9.31 -25.15
C GLY A 261 -4.08 9.27 -23.74
N ARG A 262 -4.55 8.10 -23.31
CA ARG A 262 -5.28 7.90 -22.04
C ARG A 262 -4.43 8.24 -20.82
N ARG A 263 -3.16 7.82 -20.81
CA ARG A 263 -2.25 7.97 -19.65
C ARG A 263 -1.56 9.32 -19.65
N LYS A 264 -1.06 9.78 -20.80
CA LYS A 264 -0.46 11.11 -20.96
C LYS A 264 -1.39 12.27 -20.62
N SER A 265 -2.70 12.10 -20.83
CA SER A 265 -3.71 13.11 -20.46
C SER A 265 -3.72 13.45 -18.97
N TRP A 266 -3.25 12.55 -18.11
CA TRP A 266 -3.13 12.78 -16.65
C TRP A 266 -1.70 13.01 -16.20
N ILE A 267 -0.74 12.19 -16.67
CA ILE A 267 0.66 12.28 -16.21
C ILE A 267 1.25 13.66 -16.51
N LEU A 268 1.06 14.19 -17.72
CA LEU A 268 1.67 15.48 -18.11
C LEU A 268 1.17 16.68 -17.27
N PRO A 269 -0.15 16.95 -17.13
CA PRO A 269 -0.61 18.08 -16.33
C PRO A 269 -0.33 17.89 -14.83
N ILE A 270 -0.51 16.68 -14.29
CA ILE A 270 -0.29 16.43 -12.86
C ILE A 270 1.19 16.57 -12.50
N GLN A 271 2.11 16.07 -13.33
CA GLN A 271 3.54 16.18 -13.09
C GLN A 271 4.04 17.63 -13.31
N THR A 272 3.46 18.37 -14.26
CA THR A 272 3.74 19.80 -14.47
C THR A 272 3.34 20.64 -13.25
N LEU A 273 2.09 20.52 -12.80
CA LEU A 273 1.59 21.29 -11.66
C LEU A 273 2.26 20.84 -10.33
N SER A 274 2.69 19.59 -10.21
CA SER A 274 3.52 19.12 -9.07
C SER A 274 4.89 19.80 -9.08
N GLY A 275 5.52 19.90 -10.26
CA GLY A 275 6.79 20.60 -10.44
C GLY A 275 6.72 22.06 -10.01
N PHE A 276 5.72 22.81 -10.50
CA PHE A 276 5.48 24.20 -10.07
C PHE A 276 5.09 24.31 -8.60
N GLY A 277 4.28 23.39 -8.07
CA GLY A 277 3.92 23.34 -6.65
C GLY A 277 5.13 23.15 -5.74
N MET A 278 6.07 22.27 -6.11
CA MET A 278 7.33 22.08 -5.39
C MET A 278 8.29 23.27 -5.53
N LEU A 279 8.37 23.93 -6.69
CA LEU A 279 9.14 25.16 -6.85
C LEU A 279 8.60 26.29 -5.94
N TRP A 280 7.28 26.46 -5.88
CA TRP A 280 6.64 27.46 -5.01
C TRP A 280 6.81 27.12 -3.53
N LEU A 281 6.47 25.88 -3.14
CA LEU A 281 6.58 25.42 -1.76
C LEU A 281 8.03 25.48 -1.28
N GLY A 282 8.99 25.11 -2.13
CA GLY A 282 10.41 25.19 -1.81
C GLY A 282 10.94 26.62 -1.62
N GLY A 283 10.26 27.63 -2.14
CA GLY A 283 10.55 29.05 -1.84
C GLY A 283 9.94 29.55 -0.53
N GLN A 284 9.11 28.75 0.15
CA GLN A 284 8.37 29.12 1.38
C GLN A 284 8.52 28.10 2.52
N ALA A 285 9.16 26.95 2.29
CA ALA A 285 9.05 25.77 3.14
C ALA A 285 9.52 26.03 4.58
N GLU A 286 10.68 26.64 4.74
CA GLU A 286 11.28 26.99 6.02
C GLU A 286 10.40 27.98 6.80
N GLY A 287 9.94 29.06 6.17
CA GLY A 287 9.05 30.04 6.80
C GLY A 287 7.68 29.46 7.17
N MET A 288 7.15 28.51 6.37
CA MET A 288 5.92 27.79 6.72
C MET A 288 6.12 26.80 7.88
N MET A 289 7.29 26.19 8.03
CA MET A 289 7.61 25.35 9.20
C MET A 289 7.74 26.18 10.49
N GLU A 290 8.33 27.37 10.41
CA GLU A 290 8.36 28.32 11.53
C GLU A 290 6.94 28.76 11.91
N ALA A 291 6.14 29.18 10.93
CA ALA A 291 4.74 29.55 11.13
C ALA A 291 3.87 28.40 11.66
N ALA A 292 4.18 27.14 11.32
CA ALA A 292 3.46 25.97 11.81
C ALA A 292 3.61 25.74 13.32
N GLY A 293 4.71 26.21 13.92
CA GLY A 293 4.90 26.20 15.38
C GLY A 293 4.42 27.47 16.10
N ALA A 294 4.17 28.55 15.37
CA ALA A 294 3.80 29.85 15.93
C ALA A 294 2.30 29.94 16.29
N GLY A 295 1.96 30.81 17.25
CA GLY A 295 0.56 31.19 17.53
C GLY A 295 -0.36 30.04 17.96
N GLY A 296 0.15 29.03 18.68
CA GLY A 296 -0.62 27.81 19.01
C GLY A 296 -0.65 26.77 17.88
N GLY A 297 0.00 27.06 16.75
CA GLY A 297 0.21 26.17 15.62
C GLY A 297 -0.91 26.17 14.59
N GLU A 298 -1.67 27.27 14.43
CA GLU A 298 -2.67 27.40 13.37
C GLU A 298 -2.06 27.21 11.96
N GLY A 299 -0.79 27.61 11.78
CA GLY A 299 -0.05 27.47 10.52
C GLY A 299 0.13 26.03 10.03
N ILE A 300 0.02 25.02 10.92
CA ILE A 300 0.16 23.60 10.52
C ILE A 300 -0.90 23.19 9.50
N TRP A 301 -2.10 23.77 9.55
CA TRP A 301 -3.17 23.45 8.59
C TRP A 301 -2.85 23.94 7.18
N GLY A 302 -2.29 25.15 7.05
CA GLY A 302 -1.85 25.71 5.77
C GLY A 302 -0.70 24.89 5.17
N PHE A 303 0.28 24.50 5.99
CA PHE A 303 1.36 23.61 5.57
C PHE A 303 0.84 22.23 5.15
N THR A 304 -0.02 21.62 5.96
CA THR A 304 -0.66 20.32 5.68
C THR A 304 -1.46 20.35 4.37
N ALA A 305 -2.18 21.44 4.09
CA ALA A 305 -2.98 21.58 2.87
C ALA A 305 -2.10 21.57 1.60
N TRP A 306 -0.93 22.22 1.61
CA TRP A 306 0.00 22.20 0.48
C TRP A 306 0.60 20.80 0.24
N TRP A 307 1.00 20.11 1.30
CA TRP A 307 1.48 18.72 1.20
C TRP A 307 0.37 17.75 0.79
N PHE A 308 -0.86 17.94 1.28
CA PHE A 308 -2.04 17.19 0.84
C PHE A 308 -2.26 17.34 -0.67
N MET A 309 -2.11 18.55 -1.23
CA MET A 309 -2.23 18.76 -2.68
C MET A 309 -1.11 18.06 -3.45
N LEU A 310 0.15 18.16 -3.01
CA LEU A 310 1.26 17.42 -3.65
C LEU A 310 1.06 15.91 -3.60
N VAL A 311 0.56 15.36 -2.49
CA VAL A 311 0.29 13.91 -2.36
C VAL A 311 -0.94 13.50 -3.17
N PHE A 312 -2.00 14.31 -3.25
CA PHE A 312 -3.16 14.06 -4.13
C PHE A 312 -2.74 13.98 -5.60
N MET A 313 -1.84 14.85 -6.00
CA MET A 313 -1.26 14.86 -7.34
C MET A 313 -0.36 13.65 -7.60
N CYS A 314 0.47 13.27 -6.63
CA CYS A 314 1.27 12.05 -6.68
C CYS A 314 0.39 10.79 -6.79
N ALA A 315 -0.68 10.70 -6.01
CA ALA A 315 -1.64 9.59 -6.04
C ALA A 315 -2.41 9.51 -7.38
N THR A 316 -2.65 10.66 -8.01
CA THR A 316 -3.26 10.72 -9.36
C THR A 316 -2.27 10.32 -10.46
N GLN A 317 -0.98 10.66 -10.30
CA GLN A 317 0.09 10.18 -11.18
C GLN A 317 0.24 8.66 -11.09
N ASP A 318 0.28 8.13 -9.86
CA ASP A 318 0.35 6.71 -9.54
C ASP A 318 -0.74 5.90 -10.28
N ILE A 319 -2.03 6.27 -10.17
CA ILE A 319 -3.13 5.61 -10.89
C ILE A 319 -2.86 5.57 -12.40
N ALA A 320 -2.42 6.69 -12.96
CA ALA A 320 -2.17 6.81 -14.40
C ALA A 320 -0.94 6.00 -14.85
N VAL A 321 0.08 5.83 -13.99
CA VAL A 321 1.30 5.06 -14.29
C VAL A 321 1.05 3.56 -14.10
N ASP A 322 0.34 3.14 -13.05
CA ASP A 322 -0.10 1.75 -12.84
C ASP A 322 -0.94 1.27 -14.03
N GLY A 323 -1.93 2.08 -14.44
CA GLY A 323 -2.72 1.83 -15.64
C GLY A 323 -1.94 1.91 -16.96
N TRP A 324 -0.74 2.50 -16.97
CA TRP A 324 0.14 2.53 -18.14
C TRP A 324 1.05 1.30 -18.21
N ALA A 325 1.54 0.81 -17.08
CA ALA A 325 2.43 -0.35 -17.02
C ALA A 325 1.83 -1.58 -17.73
N LEU A 326 0.51 -1.77 -17.57
CA LEU A 326 -0.27 -2.83 -18.22
C LEU A 326 -0.31 -2.77 -19.76
N THR A 327 -0.08 -1.60 -20.37
CA THR A 327 -0.06 -1.42 -21.84
C THR A 327 1.35 -1.12 -22.38
N LEU A 328 2.30 -0.82 -21.50
CA LEU A 328 3.68 -0.46 -21.87
C LEU A 328 4.60 -1.68 -21.99
N LEU A 329 4.37 -2.71 -21.18
CA LEU A 329 5.12 -3.97 -21.19
C LEU A 329 4.38 -5.03 -22.02
N SER A 330 5.12 -5.97 -22.63
CA SER A 330 4.51 -7.11 -23.32
C SER A 330 3.79 -8.03 -22.32
N PRO A 331 2.72 -8.75 -22.70
CA PRO A 331 1.96 -9.62 -21.80
C PRO A 331 2.82 -10.63 -21.01
N GLU A 332 3.82 -11.22 -21.66
CA GLU A 332 4.79 -12.14 -21.03
C GLU A 332 5.61 -11.51 -19.89
N ASN A 333 5.77 -10.18 -19.91
CA ASN A 333 6.65 -9.42 -19.03
C ASN A 333 5.86 -8.53 -18.04
N LEU A 334 4.54 -8.69 -17.93
CA LEU A 334 3.70 -7.85 -17.04
C LEU A 334 4.07 -7.98 -15.56
N SER A 335 4.67 -9.09 -15.14
CA SER A 335 5.23 -9.28 -13.80
C SER A 335 6.26 -8.20 -13.42
N TYR A 336 7.01 -7.68 -14.40
CA TYR A 336 7.98 -6.60 -14.18
C TYR A 336 7.34 -5.25 -13.84
N ALA A 337 6.03 -5.06 -14.03
CA ALA A 337 5.33 -3.83 -13.65
C ALA A 337 5.42 -3.59 -12.12
N SER A 338 5.15 -4.62 -11.31
CA SER A 338 5.23 -4.52 -9.85
C SER A 338 6.68 -4.29 -9.39
N THR A 339 7.65 -4.96 -10.01
CA THR A 339 9.07 -4.73 -9.75
C THR A 339 9.48 -3.28 -10.05
N ALA A 340 9.00 -2.70 -11.16
CA ALA A 340 9.26 -1.30 -11.50
C ALA A 340 8.69 -0.34 -10.45
N GLN A 341 7.47 -0.62 -9.96
CA GLN A 341 6.81 0.15 -8.90
C GLN A 341 7.60 0.09 -7.59
N THR A 342 7.93 -1.11 -7.09
CA THR A 342 8.69 -1.27 -5.85
C THR A 342 10.06 -0.60 -5.93
N VAL A 343 10.86 -0.90 -6.97
CA VAL A 343 12.22 -0.35 -7.11
C VAL A 343 12.18 1.18 -7.25
N GLY A 344 11.27 1.71 -8.08
CA GLY A 344 11.15 3.15 -8.26
C GLY A 344 10.70 3.85 -6.98
N LEU A 345 9.55 3.47 -6.42
CA LEU A 345 8.95 4.14 -5.27
C LEU A 345 9.87 4.10 -4.05
N THR A 346 10.44 2.94 -3.70
CA THR A 346 11.35 2.80 -2.55
C THR A 346 12.64 3.61 -2.76
N ALA A 347 13.24 3.59 -3.96
CA ALA A 347 14.44 4.39 -4.22
C ALA A 347 14.18 5.91 -4.15
N GLY A 348 13.02 6.37 -4.65
CA GLY A 348 12.61 7.77 -4.56
C GLY A 348 12.34 8.20 -3.12
N GLN A 349 11.63 7.35 -2.35
CA GLN A 349 11.36 7.57 -0.93
C GLN A 349 12.64 7.58 -0.10
N PHE A 350 13.56 6.64 -0.31
CA PHE A 350 14.83 6.57 0.42
C PHE A 350 15.72 7.79 0.16
N LEU A 351 15.83 8.23 -1.10
CA LEU A 351 16.59 9.42 -1.45
C LEU A 351 16.00 10.68 -0.81
N SER A 352 14.67 10.84 -0.87
CA SER A 352 13.99 12.06 -0.41
C SER A 352 13.69 12.09 1.09
N SER A 353 13.76 10.94 1.77
CA SER A 353 13.71 10.84 3.22
C SER A 353 15.11 10.81 3.84
N THR A 354 15.82 9.69 3.70
CA THR A 354 17.01 9.35 4.47
C THR A 354 18.24 10.10 3.99
N VAL A 355 18.52 10.06 2.70
CA VAL A 355 19.68 10.77 2.12
C VAL A 355 19.50 12.27 2.27
N PHE A 356 18.30 12.78 2.02
CA PHE A 356 17.96 14.18 2.29
C PHE A 356 18.12 14.56 3.77
N LEU A 357 17.61 13.76 4.72
CA LEU A 357 17.77 14.05 6.15
C LEU A 357 19.24 14.12 6.56
N ALA A 358 20.07 13.15 6.11
CA ALA A 358 21.51 13.18 6.33
C ALA A 358 22.14 14.49 5.80
N LEU A 359 21.84 14.87 4.55
CA LEU A 359 22.34 16.10 3.93
C LEU A 359 21.75 17.38 4.55
N SER A 360 20.60 17.32 5.22
CA SER A 360 19.99 18.45 5.94
C SER A 360 20.60 18.67 7.33
N SER A 361 21.24 17.65 7.91
CA SER A 361 21.93 17.77 9.20
C SER A 361 23.18 18.62 9.08
N LYS A 362 23.28 19.66 9.94
CA LYS A 362 24.46 20.51 10.04
C LYS A 362 25.68 19.74 10.54
N ASP A 363 25.48 18.79 11.46
CA ASP A 363 26.56 18.04 12.10
C ASP A 363 27.20 17.06 11.09
N PHE A 364 26.37 16.36 10.32
CA PHE A 364 26.82 15.51 9.22
C PHE A 364 27.56 16.32 8.14
N ALA A 365 27.01 17.48 7.73
CA ALA A 365 27.66 18.38 6.79
C ALA A 365 29.04 18.87 7.30
N ASN A 366 29.13 19.26 8.56
CA ASN A 366 30.35 19.79 9.18
C ASN A 366 31.40 18.70 9.42
N ARG A 367 30.99 17.46 9.68
CA ARG A 367 31.88 16.33 9.95
C ARG A 367 32.47 15.72 8.67
N TRP A 368 31.67 15.61 7.61
CA TRP A 368 32.03 14.83 6.41
C TRP A 368 32.29 15.68 5.16
N PHE A 369 31.79 16.92 5.07
CA PHE A 369 31.85 17.72 3.83
C PHE A 369 32.49 19.10 3.98
N ARG A 370 32.39 19.77 5.14
CA ARG A 370 32.97 21.11 5.33
C ARG A 370 34.29 21.07 6.09
N THR A 371 35.25 21.86 5.64
CA THR A 371 36.50 22.14 6.38
C THR A 371 36.33 23.21 7.47
N GLN A 372 35.27 24.02 7.40
CA GLN A 372 34.87 24.96 8.45
C GLN A 372 33.41 24.73 8.87
N PRO A 373 33.08 24.73 10.17
CA PRO A 373 31.72 24.54 10.63
C PRO A 373 30.75 25.62 10.12
N GLY A 374 29.57 25.20 9.67
CA GLY A 374 28.45 26.07 9.32
C GLY A 374 27.16 25.64 10.03
N GLU A 375 26.22 26.57 10.22
CA GLU A 375 25.01 26.34 11.04
C GLU A 375 23.88 25.58 10.32
N THR A 376 23.95 25.42 9.00
CA THR A 376 22.92 24.75 8.18
C THR A 376 23.41 23.41 7.62
N GLY A 377 22.50 22.55 7.16
CA GLY A 377 22.87 21.39 6.33
C GLY A 377 23.46 21.79 4.96
N LEU A 378 23.81 20.79 4.16
CA LEU A 378 24.16 20.99 2.74
C LEU A 378 22.93 21.30 1.88
N VAL A 379 21.79 20.70 2.22
CA VAL A 379 20.53 20.83 1.48
C VAL A 379 19.41 21.15 2.45
N THR A 380 18.72 22.29 2.26
CA THR A 380 17.51 22.63 3.04
C THR A 380 16.27 22.00 2.40
N LEU A 381 15.15 21.96 3.12
CA LEU A 381 13.88 21.46 2.58
C LEU A 381 13.45 22.24 1.33
N GLY A 382 13.63 23.56 1.34
CA GLY A 382 13.40 24.42 0.20
C GLY A 382 14.28 24.09 -1.00
N GLY A 383 15.59 23.92 -0.77
CA GLY A 383 16.53 23.51 -1.82
C GLY A 383 16.23 22.13 -2.41
N ALA A 384 15.80 21.16 -1.59
CA ALA A 384 15.39 19.84 -2.05
C ALA A 384 14.12 19.90 -2.91
N LEU A 385 13.10 20.64 -2.45
CA LEU A 385 11.83 20.84 -3.18
C LEU A 385 12.04 21.57 -4.51
N ILE A 386 12.85 22.64 -4.54
CA ILE A 386 13.19 23.35 -5.79
C ILE A 386 13.88 22.41 -6.77
N THR A 387 14.85 21.62 -6.30
CA THR A 387 15.56 20.64 -7.13
C THR A 387 14.62 19.57 -7.69
N ALA A 388 13.76 18.99 -6.84
CA ALA A 388 12.76 18.02 -7.24
C ALA A 388 11.75 18.60 -8.25
N GLY A 389 11.32 19.85 -8.05
CA GLY A 389 10.42 20.57 -8.94
C GLY A 389 11.00 20.73 -10.36
N TRP A 390 12.27 21.10 -10.48
CA TRP A 390 12.97 21.15 -11.76
C TRP A 390 13.10 19.78 -12.43
N ILE A 391 13.47 18.73 -11.67
CA ILE A 391 13.53 17.36 -12.19
C ILE A 391 12.16 16.92 -12.72
N TYR A 392 11.09 17.19 -11.97
CA TYR A 392 9.71 16.92 -12.38
C TYR A 392 9.38 17.57 -13.73
N LEU A 393 9.68 18.86 -13.90
CA LEU A 393 9.43 19.59 -15.16
C LEU A 393 10.27 19.05 -16.31
N VAL A 394 11.57 18.80 -16.11
CA VAL A 394 12.47 18.26 -17.14
C VAL A 394 12.01 16.88 -17.61
N VAL A 395 11.68 15.97 -16.69
CA VAL A 395 11.15 14.64 -17.05
C VAL A 395 9.79 14.75 -17.73
N THR A 396 8.93 15.70 -17.33
CA THR A 396 7.63 15.92 -17.99
C THR A 396 7.79 16.37 -19.44
N VAL A 397 8.71 17.31 -19.71
CA VAL A 397 9.04 17.76 -21.07
C VAL A 397 9.63 16.61 -21.89
N GLY A 398 10.58 15.85 -21.32
CA GLY A 398 11.13 14.65 -21.96
C GLY A 398 10.04 13.63 -22.30
N LEU A 399 9.10 13.37 -21.38
CA LEU A 399 7.98 12.47 -21.58
C LEU A 399 7.03 12.96 -22.69
N ALA A 400 6.73 14.26 -22.72
CA ALA A 400 5.88 14.89 -23.73
C ALA A 400 6.47 14.74 -25.14
N LEU A 401 7.77 14.97 -25.29
CA LEU A 401 8.47 14.97 -26.58
C LEU A 401 8.86 13.57 -27.08
N MET A 402 9.41 12.71 -26.21
CA MET A 402 10.06 11.46 -26.62
C MET A 402 9.11 10.26 -26.73
N LYS A 403 7.98 10.29 -26.04
CA LYS A 403 7.00 9.20 -26.03
C LYS A 403 5.75 9.64 -26.78
N LYS A 404 5.25 8.81 -27.69
CA LYS A 404 3.86 8.88 -28.17
C LYS A 404 3.07 7.73 -27.56
N GLU A 405 1.79 7.97 -27.34
CA GLU A 405 0.82 6.98 -26.89
C GLU A 405 -0.19 6.82 -28.03
N ASP A 406 -0.59 5.58 -28.32
CA ASP A 406 -1.50 5.29 -29.42
C ASP A 406 -2.92 5.77 -29.10
N ALA A 407 -3.63 6.25 -30.12
CA ALA A 407 -4.98 6.76 -29.95
C ALA A 407 -5.98 5.60 -29.77
N THR A 408 -6.31 5.28 -28.52
CA THR A 408 -7.44 4.39 -28.19
C THR A 408 -8.77 5.02 -28.59
N ARG A 409 -9.84 4.22 -28.71
CA ARG A 409 -11.20 4.74 -29.04
C ARG A 409 -12.28 4.32 -28.04
N ASP A 410 -11.94 3.48 -27.08
CA ASP A 410 -12.87 3.01 -26.06
C ASP A 410 -12.84 3.94 -24.84
N ASN A 411 -13.91 4.70 -24.68
CA ASN A 411 -14.25 5.40 -23.45
C ASN A 411 -15.23 4.53 -22.66
N GLU A 412 -14.72 3.73 -21.74
CA GLU A 412 -15.54 3.10 -20.70
C GLU A 412 -16.21 4.21 -19.87
N GLY A 413 -17.50 4.05 -19.57
CA GLY A 413 -18.20 5.02 -18.74
C GLY A 413 -17.67 5.00 -17.30
N VAL A 414 -17.36 6.18 -16.74
CA VAL A 414 -16.97 6.37 -15.32
C VAL A 414 -17.81 5.51 -14.37
N TRP A 415 -19.13 5.51 -14.60
CA TRP A 415 -20.12 4.78 -13.79
C TRP A 415 -20.01 3.25 -13.90
N GLU A 416 -19.64 2.70 -15.05
CA GLU A 416 -19.47 1.25 -15.21
C GLU A 416 -18.28 0.74 -14.39
N VAL A 417 -17.17 1.49 -14.36
CA VAL A 417 -16.01 1.19 -13.51
C VAL A 417 -16.38 1.26 -12.02
N TYR A 418 -17.20 2.25 -11.61
CA TYR A 418 -17.73 2.30 -10.24
C TYR A 418 -18.66 1.12 -9.90
N LYS A 419 -19.54 0.68 -10.83
CA LYS A 419 -20.38 -0.53 -10.61
C LYS A 419 -19.53 -1.77 -10.37
N VAL A 420 -18.49 -1.96 -11.19
CA VAL A 420 -17.57 -3.09 -11.07
C VAL A 420 -16.84 -3.06 -9.72
N MET A 421 -16.31 -1.90 -9.32
CA MET A 421 -15.69 -1.74 -7.99
C MET A 421 -16.69 -2.01 -6.85
N GLY A 422 -17.95 -1.57 -6.99
CA GLY A 422 -19.05 -1.87 -6.07
C GLY A 422 -19.35 -3.37 -5.96
N GLY A 423 -19.30 -4.11 -7.09
CA GLY A 423 -19.45 -5.57 -7.11
C GLY A 423 -18.33 -6.29 -6.35
N ILE A 424 -17.07 -5.87 -6.52
CA ILE A 424 -15.92 -6.42 -5.76
C ILE A 424 -16.12 -6.21 -4.25
N LEU A 425 -16.59 -5.03 -3.84
CA LEU A 425 -16.87 -4.69 -2.43
C LEU A 425 -18.03 -5.49 -1.81
N GLN A 426 -18.89 -6.13 -2.61
CA GLN A 426 -19.97 -6.99 -2.13
C GLN A 426 -19.51 -8.44 -1.84
N LEU A 427 -18.32 -8.84 -2.29
CA LEU A 427 -17.77 -10.17 -2.00
C LEU A 427 -17.40 -10.29 -0.52
N LYS A 428 -18.04 -11.21 0.22
CA LYS A 428 -17.81 -11.43 1.67
C LYS A 428 -16.33 -11.70 2.02
N ASN A 429 -15.60 -12.34 1.11
CA ASN A 429 -14.19 -12.66 1.29
C ASN A 429 -13.32 -11.40 1.17
N ILE A 430 -13.65 -10.48 0.25
CA ILE A 430 -13.04 -9.16 0.13
C ILE A 430 -13.37 -8.29 1.35
N GLN A 431 -14.62 -8.30 1.83
CA GLN A 431 -15.00 -7.59 3.06
C GLN A 431 -14.19 -8.06 4.27
N THR A 432 -13.93 -9.36 4.37
CA THR A 432 -13.06 -9.95 5.42
C THR A 432 -11.63 -9.42 5.31
N ILE A 433 -11.05 -9.40 4.10
CA ILE A 433 -9.72 -8.81 3.85
C ILE A 433 -9.70 -7.32 4.23
N ILE A 434 -10.71 -6.55 3.81
CA ILE A 434 -10.83 -5.11 4.09
C ILE A 434 -10.84 -4.85 5.60
N ILE A 435 -11.63 -5.60 6.37
CA ILE A 435 -11.66 -5.48 7.84
C ILE A 435 -10.27 -5.77 8.42
N VAL A 436 -9.64 -6.88 8.02
CA VAL A 436 -8.28 -7.22 8.44
C VAL A 436 -7.31 -6.07 8.14
N HIS A 437 -7.37 -5.49 6.94
CA HIS A 437 -6.46 -4.44 6.51
C HIS A 437 -6.58 -3.16 7.34
N LEU A 438 -7.82 -2.78 7.65
CA LEU A 438 -8.11 -1.58 8.45
C LEU A 438 -7.67 -1.70 9.91
N ILE A 439 -7.67 -2.91 10.49
CA ILE A 439 -7.30 -3.12 11.91
C ILE A 439 -5.84 -3.58 12.11
N ALA A 440 -5.26 -4.30 11.16
CA ALA A 440 -3.97 -4.99 11.33
C ALA A 440 -2.83 -4.07 11.77
N LYS A 441 -2.71 -2.88 11.15
CA LYS A 441 -1.57 -1.97 11.40
C LYS A 441 -1.66 -1.22 12.73
N ILE A 442 -2.81 -1.23 13.40
CA ILE A 442 -2.99 -0.56 14.72
C ILE A 442 -1.99 -1.13 15.76
N GLY A 443 -1.67 -2.42 15.67
CA GLY A 443 -0.85 -3.15 16.64
C GLY A 443 0.56 -2.59 16.89
N PHE A 444 1.16 -1.98 15.86
CA PHE A 444 2.51 -1.43 15.88
C PHE A 444 2.56 0.03 15.42
N GLN A 445 1.39 0.68 15.31
CA GLN A 445 1.27 2.04 14.79
C GLN A 445 2.05 3.08 15.60
N ALA A 446 2.11 2.92 16.92
CA ALA A 446 2.91 3.79 17.78
C ALA A 446 4.41 3.62 17.54
N ASN A 447 4.88 2.42 17.17
CA ASN A 447 6.26 2.20 16.77
C ASN A 447 6.57 2.99 15.48
N ASP A 448 5.80 2.73 14.43
CA ASP A 448 5.92 3.31 13.09
C ASP A 448 5.72 4.84 13.04
N ALA A 449 4.99 5.41 14.00
CA ALA A 449 4.64 6.83 14.03
C ALA A 449 5.42 7.67 15.04
N VAL A 450 5.95 7.06 16.10
CA VAL A 450 6.40 7.83 17.28
C VAL A 450 7.81 7.46 17.74
N THR A 451 8.26 6.20 17.65
CA THR A 451 9.55 5.75 18.21
C THR A 451 10.74 6.60 17.77
N ASN A 452 10.93 6.77 16.46
CA ASN A 452 12.05 7.56 15.94
C ASN A 452 12.00 9.02 16.39
N LEU A 453 10.80 9.62 16.42
CA LEU A 453 10.58 10.98 16.92
C LEU A 453 10.85 11.10 18.42
N LYS A 454 10.59 10.01 19.17
CA LYS A 454 10.80 9.93 20.62
C LYS A 454 12.27 9.72 20.99
N LEU A 455 13.03 8.98 20.20
CA LEU A 455 14.49 8.87 20.34
C LEU A 455 15.14 10.25 20.19
N LEU A 456 14.71 11.06 19.22
CA LEU A 456 15.17 12.45 19.05
C LEU A 456 14.83 13.33 20.27
N ASP A 457 13.61 13.23 20.81
CA ASP A 457 13.21 13.95 22.04
C ASP A 457 14.07 13.58 23.26
N LYS A 458 14.65 12.37 23.27
CA LYS A 458 15.60 11.93 24.32
C LYS A 458 17.05 12.34 24.06
N GLY A 459 17.35 12.92 22.90
CA GLY A 459 18.70 13.35 22.52
C GLY A 459 19.49 12.35 21.65
N PHE A 460 18.83 11.37 21.03
CA PHE A 460 19.44 10.61 19.93
C PHE A 460 19.77 11.57 18.78
N SER A 461 20.97 11.47 18.20
CA SER A 461 21.40 12.45 17.20
C SER A 461 20.73 12.22 15.84
N GLN A 462 20.62 13.29 15.06
CA GLN A 462 20.12 13.20 13.68
C GLN A 462 21.08 12.40 12.78
N GLU A 463 22.39 12.45 13.06
CA GLU A 463 23.40 11.65 12.36
C GLU A 463 23.23 10.16 12.66
N ASP A 464 23.05 9.78 13.93
CA ASP A 464 22.86 8.38 14.34
C ASP A 464 21.60 7.76 13.73
N LEU A 465 20.50 8.51 13.64
CA LEU A 465 19.27 8.03 12.98
C LEU A 465 19.48 7.89 11.47
N ALA A 466 20.09 8.87 10.82
CA ALA A 466 20.37 8.79 9.38
C ALA A 466 21.31 7.62 9.05
N LEU A 467 22.32 7.37 9.89
CA LEU A 467 23.20 6.20 9.80
C LEU A 467 22.43 4.89 9.98
N THR A 468 21.51 4.83 10.94
CA THR A 468 20.67 3.66 11.19
C THR A 468 19.84 3.28 9.96
N VAL A 469 19.15 4.24 9.34
CA VAL A 469 18.33 3.97 8.14
C VAL A 469 19.20 3.74 6.89
N LEU A 470 20.37 4.36 6.79
CA LEU A 470 21.35 4.09 5.72
C LEU A 470 21.90 2.66 5.78
N ILE A 471 22.13 2.13 6.99
CA ILE A 471 22.54 0.73 7.21
C ILE A 471 21.41 -0.23 6.87
N ASP A 472 20.15 0.12 7.16
CA ASP A 472 18.98 -0.72 6.90
C ASP A 472 18.68 -0.93 5.42
N PHE A 473 18.79 0.11 4.59
CA PHE A 473 18.36 0.09 3.18
C PHE A 473 18.95 -1.06 2.31
N PRO A 474 20.25 -1.41 2.39
CA PRO A 474 20.78 -2.61 1.74
C PRO A 474 20.13 -3.93 2.20
N PHE A 475 19.77 -4.05 3.48
CA PHE A 475 19.05 -5.20 4.00
C PHE A 475 17.61 -5.20 3.48
N GLU A 476 16.91 -4.06 3.50
CA GLU A 476 15.53 -3.93 2.99
C GLU A 476 15.42 -4.44 1.54
N ILE A 477 16.29 -3.95 0.64
CA ILE A 477 16.31 -4.38 -0.77
C ILE A 477 16.64 -5.87 -0.90
N SER A 478 17.68 -6.34 -0.21
CA SER A 478 18.14 -7.73 -0.31
C SER A 478 17.09 -8.71 0.21
N LEU A 479 16.47 -8.40 1.35
CA LEU A 479 15.47 -9.25 1.99
C LEU A 479 14.15 -9.22 1.21
N GLY A 480 13.76 -8.09 0.63
CA GLY A 480 12.58 -7.99 -0.25
C GLY A 480 12.62 -9.00 -1.42
N TYR A 481 13.79 -9.23 -2.02
CA TYR A 481 13.98 -10.25 -3.05
C TYR A 481 13.73 -11.68 -2.53
N TYR A 482 14.30 -12.04 -1.37
CA TYR A 482 14.13 -13.38 -0.78
C TYR A 482 12.71 -13.65 -0.28
N VAL A 483 12.02 -12.64 0.26
CA VAL A 483 10.62 -12.77 0.73
C VAL A 483 9.68 -13.14 -0.42
N GLY A 484 9.93 -12.68 -1.64
CA GLY A 484 9.16 -13.09 -2.82
C GLY A 484 9.18 -14.62 -3.02
N LYS A 485 10.37 -15.23 -2.87
CA LYS A 485 10.53 -16.69 -2.93
C LYS A 485 9.91 -17.40 -1.72
N TRP A 486 10.04 -16.86 -0.52
CA TRP A 486 9.39 -17.44 0.68
C TRP A 486 7.86 -17.39 0.61
N SER A 487 7.30 -16.37 -0.03
CA SER A 487 5.85 -16.18 -0.19
C SER A 487 5.19 -17.26 -1.06
N SER A 488 5.92 -17.81 -2.05
CA SER A 488 5.45 -18.97 -2.82
C SER A 488 5.66 -20.29 -2.08
N THR A 489 6.80 -20.48 -1.39
CA THR A 489 7.10 -21.73 -0.68
C THR A 489 6.23 -21.97 0.56
N TYR A 490 6.05 -20.97 1.44
CA TYR A 490 5.38 -21.15 2.74
C TYR A 490 3.91 -20.71 2.75
N GLY A 491 3.42 -20.16 1.65
CA GLY A 491 2.11 -19.52 1.55
C GLY A 491 2.14 -18.09 2.11
N ALA A 492 1.84 -17.12 1.25
CA ALA A 492 1.92 -15.69 1.54
C ALA A 492 1.29 -15.28 2.89
N MET A 493 0.10 -15.78 3.23
CA MET A 493 -0.58 -15.38 4.47
C MET A 493 -0.05 -16.05 5.74
N ASN A 494 0.62 -17.20 5.63
CA ASN A 494 1.36 -17.79 6.76
C ASN A 494 2.56 -16.91 7.10
N LEU A 495 3.32 -16.52 6.07
CA LEU A 495 4.47 -15.64 6.19
C LEU A 495 4.08 -14.25 6.72
N TRP A 496 2.95 -13.71 6.25
CA TRP A 496 2.35 -12.48 6.77
C TRP A 496 2.00 -12.59 8.26
N CYS A 497 1.45 -13.72 8.71
CA CYS A 497 1.13 -13.96 10.12
C CYS A 497 2.38 -14.06 11.00
N TRP A 498 3.47 -14.67 10.52
CA TRP A 498 4.75 -14.69 11.25
C TRP A 498 5.35 -13.28 11.35
N ALA A 499 5.36 -12.53 10.24
CA ALA A 499 5.82 -11.15 10.21
C ALA A 499 5.01 -10.26 11.16
N PHE A 500 3.68 -10.43 11.22
CA PHE A 500 2.81 -9.70 12.16
C PHE A 500 3.25 -9.88 13.61
N VAL A 501 3.52 -11.12 14.04
CA VAL A 501 4.04 -11.40 15.39
C VAL A 501 5.42 -10.78 15.58
N GLY A 502 6.30 -10.88 14.57
CA GLY A 502 7.60 -10.20 14.55
C GLY A 502 7.48 -8.68 14.75
N ARG A 503 6.50 -8.02 14.14
CA ARG A 503 6.23 -6.58 14.33
C ARG A 503 5.72 -6.21 15.72
N LEU A 504 4.91 -7.07 16.36
CA LEU A 504 4.51 -6.85 17.75
C LEU A 504 5.72 -6.97 18.69
N LEU A 505 6.61 -7.94 18.44
CA LEU A 505 7.87 -8.09 19.17
C LEU A 505 8.80 -6.89 18.93
N ALA A 506 8.88 -6.37 17.69
CA ALA A 506 9.64 -5.17 17.37
C ALA A 506 9.09 -3.93 18.11
N ALA A 507 7.77 -3.72 18.13
CA ALA A 507 7.15 -2.63 18.88
C ALA A 507 7.39 -2.73 20.41
N ALA A 508 7.44 -3.95 20.95
CA ALA A 508 7.81 -4.19 22.34
C ALA A 508 9.32 -3.99 22.59
N PHE A 509 10.18 -4.33 21.64
CA PHE A 509 11.63 -4.05 21.72
C PHE A 509 11.91 -2.55 21.65
N ALA A 510 11.30 -1.82 20.71
CA ALA A 510 11.33 -0.36 20.61
C ALA A 510 10.93 0.34 21.91
N GLN A 511 9.89 -0.16 22.60
CA GLN A 511 9.50 0.32 23.93
C GLN A 511 10.68 0.26 24.91
N VAL A 512 11.37 -0.88 24.98
CA VAL A 512 12.52 -1.10 25.87
C VAL A 512 13.72 -0.26 25.45
N VAL A 513 14.00 -0.15 24.15
CA VAL A 513 15.08 0.71 23.62
C VAL A 513 14.87 2.17 24.00
N VAL A 514 13.66 2.71 23.80
CA VAL A 514 13.33 4.09 24.19
C VAL A 514 13.40 4.24 25.71
N MET A 515 12.87 3.30 26.51
CA MET A 515 12.97 3.36 27.98
C MET A 515 14.42 3.37 28.46
N GLY A 516 15.28 2.51 27.91
CA GLY A 516 16.68 2.33 28.27
C GLY A 516 17.66 3.37 27.70
N PHE A 517 17.18 4.48 27.16
CA PHE A 517 18.04 5.54 26.61
C PHE A 517 19.03 6.08 27.68
N PRO A 518 20.34 6.09 27.43
CA PRO A 518 21.35 6.46 28.42
C PRO A 518 21.38 7.96 28.72
N ALA A 519 21.37 8.33 30.00
CA ALA A 519 21.43 9.73 30.45
C ALA A 519 22.73 10.48 30.05
N GLY A 520 23.79 9.75 29.70
CA GLY A 520 25.06 10.31 29.20
C GLY A 520 25.12 10.54 27.69
N GLY A 521 24.03 10.33 26.95
CA GLY A 521 23.98 10.39 25.48
C GLY A 521 24.35 9.07 24.79
N THR A 522 24.22 9.03 23.47
CA THR A 522 24.38 7.82 22.64
C THR A 522 25.77 7.19 22.84
N THR A 523 25.82 5.97 23.37
CA THR A 523 27.04 5.14 23.36
C THR A 523 27.04 4.25 22.12
N THR A 524 28.23 3.83 21.65
CA THR A 524 28.34 2.92 20.50
C THR A 524 27.56 1.61 20.70
N GLY A 525 27.54 1.08 21.92
CA GLY A 525 26.74 -0.10 22.26
C GLY A 525 25.22 0.15 22.15
N TYR A 526 24.75 1.31 22.62
CA TYR A 526 23.33 1.70 22.47
C TYR A 526 22.95 1.92 21.00
N LEU A 527 23.84 2.55 20.20
CA LEU A 527 23.63 2.71 18.76
C LEU A 527 23.46 1.38 18.04
N ILE A 528 24.28 0.36 18.36
CA ILE A 528 24.14 -0.99 17.80
C ILE A 528 22.78 -1.61 18.19
N VAL A 529 22.31 -1.40 19.42
CA VAL A 529 20.98 -1.87 19.85
C VAL A 529 19.85 -1.20 19.07
N VAL A 530 19.93 0.12 18.83
CA VAL A 530 18.97 0.85 17.99
C VAL A 530 19.00 0.34 16.55
N ILE A 531 20.17 0.07 15.97
CA ILE A 531 20.30 -0.49 14.62
C ILE A 531 19.66 -1.88 14.54
N ILE A 532 19.89 -2.76 15.53
CA ILE A 532 19.29 -4.10 15.57
C ILE A 532 17.76 -4.03 15.70
N GLU A 533 17.23 -3.15 16.55
CA GLU A 533 15.78 -2.93 16.67
C GLU A 533 15.19 -2.45 15.33
N HIS A 534 15.81 -1.43 14.74
CA HIS A 534 15.33 -0.83 13.51
C HIS A 534 15.29 -1.85 12.37
N VAL A 535 16.43 -2.51 12.10
CA VAL A 535 16.56 -3.54 11.03
C VAL A 535 15.61 -4.72 11.25
N PHE A 536 15.34 -5.10 12.50
CA PHE A 536 14.35 -6.14 12.80
C PHE A 536 12.91 -5.66 12.51
N SER A 537 12.58 -4.43 12.89
CA SER A 537 11.28 -3.81 12.68
C SER A 537 10.97 -3.61 11.18
N THR A 538 11.92 -3.04 10.43
CA THR A 538 11.84 -2.82 8.98
C THR A 538 11.82 -4.13 8.21
N PHE A 539 12.65 -5.12 8.56
CA PHE A 539 12.58 -6.46 7.97
C PHE A 539 11.19 -7.07 8.13
N MET A 540 10.62 -7.09 9.34
CA MET A 540 9.27 -7.64 9.56
C MET A 540 8.18 -6.81 8.86
N SER A 541 8.38 -5.49 8.70
CA SER A 541 7.53 -4.63 7.87
C SER A 541 7.56 -5.05 6.40
N THR A 542 8.75 -5.25 5.84
CA THR A 542 8.97 -5.64 4.43
C THR A 542 8.47 -7.05 4.16
N VAL A 543 8.69 -8.00 5.07
CA VAL A 543 8.10 -9.36 4.98
C VAL A 543 6.58 -9.28 4.89
N MET A 544 5.96 -8.52 5.80
CA MET A 544 4.51 -8.32 5.84
C MET A 544 3.99 -7.63 4.57
N PHE A 545 4.70 -6.61 4.04
CA PHE A 545 4.30 -5.87 2.84
C PHE A 545 4.39 -6.70 1.56
N VAL A 546 5.50 -7.41 1.34
CA VAL A 546 5.68 -8.26 0.15
C VAL A 546 4.71 -9.44 0.18
N ALA A 547 4.52 -10.07 1.34
CA ALA A 547 3.59 -11.17 1.52
C ALA A 547 2.14 -10.77 1.17
N ILE A 548 1.65 -9.62 1.67
CA ILE A 548 0.29 -9.19 1.33
C ILE A 548 0.15 -8.80 -0.14
N SER A 549 1.17 -8.19 -0.72
CA SER A 549 1.19 -7.80 -2.14
C SER A 549 1.17 -9.02 -3.07
N ALA A 550 1.93 -10.07 -2.73
CA ALA A 550 1.89 -11.35 -3.43
C ALA A 550 0.51 -12.02 -3.33
N PHE A 551 -0.14 -11.96 -2.17
CA PHE A 551 -1.50 -12.48 -2.02
C PHE A 551 -2.52 -11.69 -2.85
N HIS A 552 -2.46 -10.35 -2.83
CA HIS A 552 -3.33 -9.50 -3.68
C HIS A 552 -3.18 -9.85 -5.16
N ALA A 553 -1.94 -9.96 -5.65
CA ALA A 553 -1.66 -10.34 -7.03
C ALA A 553 -2.20 -11.74 -7.37
N LYS A 554 -2.18 -12.67 -6.41
CA LYS A 554 -2.76 -14.02 -6.59
C LYS A 554 -4.29 -14.00 -6.69
N ILE A 555 -4.99 -13.23 -5.86
CA ILE A 555 -6.47 -13.23 -5.83
C ILE A 555 -7.15 -12.32 -6.86
N ALA A 556 -6.43 -11.33 -7.39
CA ALA A 556 -7.00 -10.36 -8.33
C ALA A 556 -7.49 -11.02 -9.63
N ASP A 557 -8.64 -10.58 -10.12
CA ASP A 557 -9.19 -11.06 -11.39
C ASP A 557 -8.38 -10.51 -12.58
N PRO A 558 -7.75 -11.33 -13.46
CA PRO A 558 -7.01 -10.82 -14.61
C PRO A 558 -7.84 -9.95 -15.58
N THR A 559 -9.17 -10.11 -15.62
CA THR A 559 -10.06 -9.29 -16.45
C THR A 559 -10.32 -7.90 -15.87
N ILE A 560 -10.13 -7.72 -14.55
CA ILE A 560 -10.39 -6.46 -13.81
C ILE A 560 -9.18 -6.10 -12.91
N GLY A 561 -7.99 -6.58 -13.27
CA GLY A 561 -6.85 -6.68 -12.35
C GLY A 561 -6.39 -5.34 -11.80
N GLY A 562 -6.40 -4.30 -12.64
CA GLY A 562 -6.03 -2.94 -12.24
C GLY A 562 -6.91 -2.37 -11.12
N THR A 563 -8.25 -2.41 -11.28
CA THR A 563 -9.19 -1.92 -10.27
C THR A 563 -9.14 -2.77 -8.99
N TYR A 564 -9.03 -4.08 -9.12
CA TYR A 564 -8.97 -5.02 -8.00
C TYR A 564 -7.71 -4.82 -7.14
N MET A 565 -6.54 -4.72 -7.78
CA MET A 565 -5.27 -4.44 -7.10
C MET A 565 -5.25 -3.05 -6.48
N THR A 566 -5.76 -2.04 -7.20
CA THR A 566 -5.83 -0.65 -6.70
C THR A 566 -6.70 -0.57 -5.45
N LEU A 567 -7.86 -1.22 -5.43
CA LEU A 567 -8.77 -1.27 -4.28
C LEU A 567 -8.06 -1.85 -3.05
N LEU A 568 -7.46 -3.04 -3.19
CA LEU A 568 -6.82 -3.75 -2.09
C LEU A 568 -5.57 -3.03 -1.56
N ALA A 569 -4.73 -2.50 -2.45
CA ALA A 569 -3.58 -1.68 -2.07
C ALA A 569 -4.00 -0.40 -1.33
N THR A 570 -5.06 0.28 -1.82
CA THR A 570 -5.56 1.51 -1.19
C THR A 570 -6.10 1.25 0.21
N VAL A 571 -6.88 0.18 0.41
CA VAL A 571 -7.37 -0.21 1.74
C VAL A 571 -6.22 -0.62 2.66
N SER A 572 -5.19 -1.30 2.15
CA SER A 572 -3.97 -1.64 2.93
C SER A 572 -3.24 -0.40 3.44
N ASN A 573 -3.16 0.64 2.60
CA ASN A 573 -2.55 1.91 2.96
C ASN A 573 -3.41 2.67 3.97
N LEU A 574 -4.73 2.70 3.78
CA LEU A 574 -5.68 3.34 4.67
C LEU A 574 -5.61 2.80 6.11
N GLY A 575 -5.49 1.48 6.28
CA GLY A 575 -5.31 0.87 7.60
C GLY A 575 -4.06 1.32 8.36
N GLY A 576 -3.04 1.84 7.66
CA GLY A 576 -1.85 2.43 8.26
C GLY A 576 -1.90 3.95 8.39
N THR A 577 -2.50 4.67 7.43
CA THR A 577 -2.56 6.14 7.49
C THR A 577 -3.65 6.64 8.45
N PHE A 578 -4.82 6.00 8.48
CA PHE A 578 -5.95 6.45 9.30
C PHE A 578 -5.65 6.43 10.81
N PRO A 579 -5.06 5.37 11.40
CA PRO A 579 -4.73 5.37 12.83
C PRO A 579 -3.60 6.35 13.21
N ARG A 580 -2.76 6.80 12.26
CA ARG A 580 -1.59 7.66 12.53
C ARG A 580 -1.97 8.97 13.21
N PHE A 581 -3.01 9.64 12.70
CA PHE A 581 -3.55 10.88 13.26
C PHE A 581 -3.95 10.70 14.74
N PHE A 582 -4.69 9.64 15.05
CA PHE A 582 -5.19 9.37 16.39
C PHE A 582 -4.07 8.99 17.36
N VAL A 583 -3.17 8.09 16.95
CA VAL A 583 -2.02 7.66 17.77
C VAL A 583 -1.14 8.86 18.16
N LEU A 584 -0.78 9.71 17.20
CA LEU A 584 0.01 10.93 17.45
C LEU A 584 -0.72 11.91 18.39
N LYS A 585 -2.05 12.06 18.24
CA LYS A 585 -2.86 12.88 19.14
C LYS A 585 -3.00 12.28 20.55
N PHE A 586 -3.08 10.95 20.66
CA PHE A 586 -3.14 10.27 21.96
C PHE A 586 -1.83 10.38 22.74
N VAL A 587 -0.67 10.43 22.06
CA VAL A 587 0.62 10.66 22.73
C VAL A 587 0.61 11.99 23.48
N ASP A 588 0.22 13.09 22.85
CA ASP A 588 0.08 14.38 23.55
C ASP A 588 -1.02 14.32 24.63
N MET A 589 -2.17 13.67 24.35
CA MET A 589 -3.28 13.56 25.31
C MET A 589 -2.91 12.84 26.62
N PHE A 590 -2.08 11.80 26.55
CA PHE A 590 -1.60 11.05 27.71
C PHE A 590 -0.27 11.59 28.28
N THR A 591 0.33 12.60 27.65
CA THR A 591 1.55 13.23 28.17
C THR A 591 1.21 14.30 29.21
N VAL A 592 1.86 14.23 30.36
CA VAL A 592 1.76 15.21 31.44
C VAL A 592 3.13 15.83 31.63
N ALA A 593 3.30 17.06 31.14
CA ALA A 593 4.53 17.84 31.27
C ALA A 593 4.25 19.21 31.89
N THR A 594 5.01 19.58 32.92
CA THR A 594 4.81 20.82 33.67
C THR A 594 6.06 21.70 33.62
N CYS A 595 5.89 22.94 33.18
CA CYS A 595 6.90 23.97 33.32
C CYS A 595 7.00 24.38 34.79
N THR A 596 8.18 24.28 35.36
CA THR A 596 8.48 24.78 36.71
C THR A 596 9.30 26.07 36.62
N PRO A 597 8.92 27.16 37.33
CA PRO A 597 9.71 28.39 37.34
C PRO A 597 11.09 28.13 37.97
N PRO A 598 12.12 28.93 37.63
CA PRO A 598 13.45 28.75 38.17
C PRO A 598 13.51 29.10 39.67
N ASN A 599 14.25 28.29 40.45
CA ASN A 599 14.45 28.52 41.89
C ASN A 599 15.24 29.81 42.20
N THR A 600 15.97 30.34 41.22
CA THR A 600 16.75 31.58 41.30
C THR A 600 16.44 32.41 40.08
N THR A 601 16.12 33.69 40.25
CA THR A 601 15.89 34.62 39.13
C THR A 601 17.11 34.67 38.20
N PRO A 602 16.99 34.26 36.92
CA PRO A 602 18.08 34.37 35.96
C PRO A 602 18.44 35.84 35.71
N ALA A 603 19.69 36.12 35.36
CA ALA A 603 20.09 37.45 34.93
C ALA A 603 19.33 37.83 33.65
N VAL A 604 18.82 39.07 33.58
CA VAL A 604 17.94 39.53 32.47
C VAL A 604 18.59 39.32 31.10
N ASP A 605 19.91 39.48 31.01
CA ASP A 605 20.71 39.30 29.79
C ASP A 605 20.76 37.84 29.27
N THR A 606 20.32 36.87 30.08
CA THR A 606 20.27 35.44 29.71
C THR A 606 18.89 34.97 29.25
N LEU A 607 17.85 35.78 29.47
CA LEU A 607 16.48 35.46 29.06
C LEU A 607 16.25 35.83 27.59
N LYS A 608 15.64 34.91 26.82
CA LYS A 608 15.18 35.15 25.45
C LYS A 608 13.70 35.50 25.37
N GLY A 609 12.97 35.29 26.46
CA GLY A 609 11.54 35.60 26.60
C GLY A 609 11.20 36.13 27.99
N PRO A 610 9.90 36.38 28.28
CA PRO A 610 9.46 36.86 29.59
C PRO A 610 9.70 35.81 30.67
N LEU A 611 10.14 36.26 31.86
CA LEU A 611 10.40 35.39 33.01
C LEU A 611 9.16 34.58 33.41
N ILE A 612 9.32 33.27 33.57
CA ILE A 612 8.24 32.40 34.06
C ILE A 612 8.10 32.53 35.58
N THR A 613 6.92 32.95 36.04
CA THR A 613 6.59 33.13 37.46
C THR A 613 5.57 32.11 38.01
N ALA A 614 4.89 31.37 37.14
CA ALA A 614 3.87 30.38 37.49
C ALA A 614 4.08 29.07 36.71
N ALA A 615 3.64 27.95 37.29
CA ALA A 615 3.69 26.66 36.61
C ALA A 615 2.53 26.52 35.61
N PHE A 616 2.79 25.92 34.45
CA PHE A 616 1.81 25.66 33.40
C PHE A 616 2.16 24.39 32.61
N SER A 617 1.23 23.90 31.78
CA SER A 617 1.47 22.71 30.94
C SER A 617 2.43 23.04 29.79
N CYS A 618 3.51 22.27 29.67
CA CYS A 618 4.51 22.40 28.58
C CYS A 618 4.47 21.22 27.59
N VAL A 619 3.29 20.60 27.43
CA VAL A 619 3.08 19.51 26.45
C VAL A 619 3.12 20.03 25.01
N ALA A 620 2.56 21.23 24.76
CA ALA A 620 2.65 21.88 23.46
C ALA A 620 4.06 22.46 23.25
N GLU A 621 4.66 22.22 22.07
CA GLU A 621 6.05 22.62 21.80
C GLU A 621 6.26 24.15 21.87
N ALA A 622 5.23 24.94 21.53
CA ALA A 622 5.25 26.40 21.71
C ALA A 622 5.33 26.82 23.20
N GLU A 623 4.56 26.17 24.07
CA GLU A 623 4.60 26.42 25.52
C GLU A 623 5.88 25.88 26.17
N LYS A 624 6.45 24.79 25.63
CA LYS A 624 7.78 24.28 26.00
C LYS A 624 8.89 25.25 25.62
N LYS A 625 8.88 25.83 24.40
CA LYS A 625 9.84 26.88 24.01
C LYS A 625 9.72 28.11 24.91
N ARG A 626 8.51 28.62 25.12
CA ARG A 626 8.22 29.72 26.07
C ARG A 626 8.74 29.42 27.48
N CYS A 627 8.56 28.19 27.98
CA CYS A 627 9.08 27.77 29.27
C CYS A 627 10.60 27.91 29.35
N LEU A 628 11.33 27.38 28.35
CA LEU A 628 12.79 27.37 28.30
C LEU A 628 13.38 28.79 28.07
N GLU A 629 12.79 29.56 27.17
CA GLU A 629 13.21 30.94 26.85
C GLU A 629 12.97 31.92 28.00
N GLY A 630 11.94 31.65 28.82
CA GLY A 630 11.62 32.34 30.07
C GLY A 630 12.38 31.81 31.30
N GLY A 631 13.39 30.96 31.11
CA GLY A 631 14.27 30.45 32.17
C GLY A 631 13.70 29.32 33.05
N GLY A 632 12.51 28.80 32.73
CA GLY A 632 11.90 27.66 33.43
C GLY A 632 12.41 26.30 32.95
N SER A 633 12.10 25.24 33.71
CA SER A 633 12.39 23.85 33.32
C SER A 633 11.11 23.06 33.08
N CYS A 634 10.92 22.56 31.86
CA CYS A 634 9.81 21.67 31.50
C CYS A 634 10.15 20.24 31.95
N LYS A 635 9.42 19.72 32.94
CA LYS A 635 9.57 18.34 33.44
C LYS A 635 8.43 17.49 32.91
N ILE A 636 8.77 16.38 32.26
CA ILE A 636 7.79 15.37 31.82
C ILE A 636 7.60 14.39 32.98
N ASN A 637 6.40 14.39 33.56
CA ASN A 637 6.04 13.50 34.67
C ASN A 637 5.48 12.17 34.15
N THR A 638 4.64 12.25 33.12
CA THR A 638 4.07 11.09 32.41
C THR A 638 4.28 11.28 30.92
N ASP A 639 4.80 10.25 30.26
CA ASP A 639 5.13 10.28 28.84
C ASP A 639 4.14 9.40 28.08
N GLY A 640 3.25 10.02 27.30
CA GLY A 640 2.12 9.34 26.65
C GLY A 640 2.54 8.31 25.62
N TYR A 641 3.77 8.40 25.09
CA TYR A 641 4.32 7.40 24.16
C TYR A 641 4.27 5.98 24.75
N TYR A 642 4.71 5.79 26.00
CA TYR A 642 4.78 4.44 26.58
C TYR A 642 3.39 3.83 26.78
N ILE A 643 2.40 4.66 27.17
CA ILE A 643 1.01 4.25 27.35
C ILE A 643 0.40 3.87 26.00
N VAL A 644 0.53 4.75 25.00
CA VAL A 644 -0.05 4.53 23.66
C VAL A 644 0.58 3.33 22.95
N ASN A 645 1.90 3.14 23.06
CA ASN A 645 2.57 1.98 22.44
C ASN A 645 2.14 0.65 23.09
N VAL A 646 2.03 0.59 24.43
CA VAL A 646 1.49 -0.59 25.12
C VAL A 646 0.04 -0.86 24.73
N LEU A 647 -0.81 0.18 24.63
CA LEU A 647 -2.20 0.04 24.17
C LEU A 647 -2.27 -0.47 22.72
N CYS A 648 -1.44 0.06 21.81
CA CYS A 648 -1.31 -0.45 20.45
C CYS A 648 -0.94 -1.94 20.44
N ILE A 649 0.11 -2.34 21.16
CA ILE A 649 0.56 -3.74 21.23
C ILE A 649 -0.56 -4.65 21.76
N ILE A 650 -1.26 -4.24 22.84
CA ILE A 650 -2.39 -5.01 23.39
C ILE A 650 -3.51 -5.17 22.36
N ILE A 651 -3.90 -4.09 21.66
CA ILE A 651 -4.91 -4.17 20.59
C ILE A 651 -4.42 -5.09 19.47
N GLY A 652 -3.14 -5.00 19.09
CA GLY A 652 -2.51 -5.87 18.10
C GLY A 652 -2.57 -7.35 18.48
N VAL A 653 -2.22 -7.70 19.72
CA VAL A 653 -2.33 -9.06 20.26
C VAL A 653 -3.78 -9.54 20.25
N VAL A 654 -4.70 -8.78 20.85
CA VAL A 654 -6.12 -9.18 20.97
C VAL A 654 -6.77 -9.36 19.59
N THR A 655 -6.53 -8.43 18.65
CA THR A 655 -7.07 -8.55 17.29
C THR A 655 -6.39 -9.66 16.48
N PHE A 656 -5.09 -9.90 16.68
CA PHE A 656 -4.36 -10.93 15.95
C PHE A 656 -4.85 -12.34 16.25
N TRP A 657 -4.82 -12.73 17.53
CA TRP A 657 -5.26 -14.06 17.95
C TRP A 657 -6.79 -14.20 17.95
N GLY A 658 -7.54 -13.12 18.21
CA GLY A 658 -9.00 -13.15 18.28
C GLY A 658 -9.72 -13.16 16.93
N TYR A 659 -9.18 -12.53 15.89
CA TYR A 659 -9.87 -12.40 14.59
C TYR A 659 -8.96 -12.51 13.37
N ILE A 660 -7.85 -11.77 13.33
CA ILE A 660 -7.04 -11.63 12.11
C ILE A 660 -6.47 -12.98 11.66
N LYS A 661 -5.76 -13.69 12.53
CA LYS A 661 -5.12 -14.97 12.19
C LYS A 661 -6.13 -15.99 11.64
N PRO A 662 -7.26 -16.33 12.32
CA PRO A 662 -8.22 -17.27 11.76
C PRO A 662 -8.90 -16.75 10.48
N ALA A 663 -9.21 -15.45 10.38
CA ALA A 663 -9.82 -14.87 9.19
C ALA A 663 -8.89 -14.95 7.96
N VAL A 664 -7.61 -14.60 8.14
CA VAL A 664 -6.58 -14.59 7.10
C VAL A 664 -6.25 -16.00 6.60
N LEU A 665 -6.10 -16.97 7.51
CA LEU A 665 -5.84 -18.36 7.13
C LEU A 665 -7.04 -18.99 6.40
N ARG A 666 -8.27 -18.73 6.86
CA ARG A 666 -9.49 -19.14 6.17
C ARG A 666 -9.59 -18.54 4.77
N VAL A 667 -9.24 -17.25 4.63
CA VAL A 667 -9.20 -16.55 3.35
C VAL A 667 -8.17 -17.16 2.41
N GLN A 668 -6.98 -17.53 2.90
CA GLN A 668 -5.95 -18.19 2.07
C GLN A 668 -6.40 -19.56 1.52
N SER A 669 -7.22 -20.31 2.26
CA SER A 669 -7.72 -21.62 1.82
C SER A 669 -8.87 -21.59 0.80
N LEU A 670 -9.36 -20.42 0.40
CA LEU A 670 -10.48 -20.32 -0.55
C LEU A 670 -10.04 -20.57 -2.01
N PRO A 671 -10.85 -21.29 -2.82
CA PRO A 671 -10.56 -21.51 -4.23
C PRO A 671 -10.63 -20.21 -5.04
N MET A 672 -9.97 -20.18 -6.19
CA MET A 672 -9.84 -18.97 -7.03
C MET A 672 -11.18 -18.38 -7.49
N ARG A 673 -12.21 -19.23 -7.62
CA ARG A 673 -13.60 -18.88 -7.89
C ARG A 673 -14.22 -17.95 -6.83
N ALA A 674 -13.81 -18.06 -5.57
CA ALA A 674 -14.36 -17.29 -4.45
C ALA A 674 -13.99 -15.79 -4.47
N TRP A 675 -13.19 -15.37 -5.44
CA TRP A 675 -12.67 -14.00 -5.62
C TRP A 675 -13.30 -13.27 -6.82
N ARG A 676 -14.22 -13.93 -7.54
CA ARG A 676 -14.80 -13.51 -8.82
C ARG A 676 -16.19 -12.92 -8.65
N ILE A 677 -16.55 -11.97 -9.53
CA ILE A 677 -17.89 -11.36 -9.57
C ILE A 677 -18.87 -12.26 -10.33
N ALA A 678 -18.41 -12.89 -11.42
CA ALA A 678 -19.12 -14.00 -12.06
C ALA A 678 -18.85 -15.28 -11.26
N GLY A 679 -19.93 -15.88 -10.73
CA GLY A 679 -19.89 -17.09 -9.90
C GLY A 679 -19.72 -18.36 -10.70
#